data_AF-A0A2E0KWC3-F1
#
_entry.id   AF-A0A2E0KWC3-F1
#
_cell.length_a   1.000
_cell.length_b   1.000
_cell.length_c   1.000
_cell.angle_alpha   90.00
_cell.angle_beta   90.00
_cell.angle_gamma   90.00
#
_symmetry.space_group_name_H-M   'P 1'
#
loop_
_entity.id
_entity.type
_entity.pdbx_description
1 polymer ?
#
loop_
_entity_poly.entity_id
_entity_poly.type
_entity_poly.pdbx_seq_one_letter_code
_entity_poly.pdbx_strand_id
1 'polypeptide(L)'
;MPNIELKEILISARQESHRMRHYYIGVEHLFIALLDIRGGLTRSSLEEQGLTPDYVSDAIRRKIGKGSLRRLWAGTPSTPRANVILDIANDLALEDGRSNINERDLLMAIIEEEDNLPARILKALGVDTAHILNAARTRAINRSAQQVYATVEFAPGFDQTAILSDEHLLILRRMFSGHGRIRVDSHLTGGFTRALVLIVTPIQADGQEDAAVVVKIDDTDHILDEAQRYETHVKGILPPLTARLEERPVAPEISNLAGLYYTLVTKPGQRPQDLRTAAQEMGTDRLGYWLRQQLYDQFGDKWWKLRRAFRFQVWTEYDWMLPPVLTLQYLPDDAATADHVIRVPINRSRLQKVEQGQIITLENFTVQRVYQDRNSIQVATGRGNEATRRAYRIDIHNLDLKGELHYRGEVIESISGRVRSTRHDALMSAADILEPPFDLHATRIFVEQPRPLDLPNPLMVYQDLLYNHVNGSTSKIHSDLHLGNILIGPNDTAFLIDFEHAREGHTLFDWATLEISLLNELVMPLVGSTWDDAYVVLEYIVALNAQRSLPHTNNDITLAFAPLIALRDIVKESLANPNKWDEYYIGLALSALRAMGWGTLHLGGRRLMLLVAALAINELYAEPGTSGSDEATTPDESNELPPP
;
A
#
# COMPACT_ATOMS: atom_id res chain seq x y z
N MET A 1 20.47 -35.59 -18.61
CA MET A 1 19.51 -35.19 -19.65
C MET A 1 18.67 -34.04 -19.10
N PRO A 2 18.42 -32.97 -19.87
CA PRO A 2 17.82 -31.73 -19.34
C PRO A 2 16.31 -31.92 -19.13
N ASN A 3 15.87 -31.74 -17.88
CA ASN A 3 14.46 -31.82 -17.48
C ASN A 3 14.25 -30.94 -16.24
N ILE A 4 13.06 -30.35 -16.07
CA ILE A 4 12.77 -29.36 -15.01
C ILE A 4 12.98 -29.98 -13.63
N GLU A 5 13.76 -29.32 -12.76
CA GLU A 5 14.08 -29.84 -11.45
C GLU A 5 12.87 -29.80 -10.50
N LEU A 6 12.82 -30.74 -9.57
CA LEU A 6 11.76 -30.83 -8.55
C LEU A 6 11.56 -29.52 -7.78
N LYS A 7 12.62 -28.74 -7.55
CA LYS A 7 12.52 -27.43 -6.89
C LYS A 7 11.55 -26.50 -7.61
N GLU A 8 11.58 -26.47 -8.94
CA GLU A 8 10.70 -25.64 -9.77
C GLU A 8 9.25 -26.16 -9.74
N ILE A 9 9.09 -27.48 -9.75
CA ILE A 9 7.76 -28.12 -9.68
C ILE A 9 7.11 -27.89 -8.31
N LEU A 10 7.87 -28.01 -7.22
CA LEU A 10 7.40 -27.76 -5.86
C LEU A 10 6.94 -26.33 -5.65
N ILE A 11 7.58 -25.37 -6.32
CA ILE A 11 7.18 -23.97 -6.31
C ILE A 11 5.76 -23.81 -6.87
N SER A 12 5.49 -24.37 -8.06
CA SER A 12 4.18 -24.32 -8.69
C SER A 12 3.13 -25.08 -7.86
N ALA A 13 3.48 -26.25 -7.32
CA ALA A 13 2.61 -27.04 -6.45
C ALA A 13 2.19 -26.27 -5.18
N ARG A 14 3.10 -25.48 -4.59
CA ARG A 14 2.78 -24.61 -3.44
C ARG A 14 1.83 -23.49 -3.82
N GLN A 15 2.01 -22.87 -4.98
CA GLN A 15 1.11 -21.84 -5.48
C GLN A 15 -0.30 -22.41 -5.67
N GLU A 16 -0.44 -23.61 -6.27
CA GLU A 16 -1.73 -24.26 -6.43
C GLU A 16 -2.37 -24.60 -5.08
N SER A 17 -1.61 -25.17 -4.14
CA SER A 17 -2.08 -25.44 -2.77
C SER A 17 -2.61 -24.18 -2.08
N HIS A 18 -1.91 -23.06 -2.24
CA HIS A 18 -2.32 -21.77 -1.70
C HIS A 18 -3.59 -21.25 -2.39
N ARG A 19 -3.68 -21.35 -3.72
CA ARG A 19 -4.86 -20.97 -4.52
C ARG A 19 -6.10 -21.74 -4.07
N MET A 20 -5.93 -23.03 -3.80
CA MET A 20 -6.99 -23.93 -3.33
C MET A 20 -7.25 -23.86 -1.81
N ARG A 21 -6.43 -23.10 -1.06
CA ARG A 21 -6.50 -22.94 0.41
C ARG A 21 -6.31 -24.24 1.19
N HIS A 22 -5.47 -25.12 0.65
CA HIS A 22 -5.12 -26.38 1.30
C HIS A 22 -3.99 -26.22 2.31
N TYR A 23 -2.98 -25.39 1.98
CA TYR A 23 -1.82 -25.11 2.83
C TYR A 23 -0.99 -26.38 3.20
N TYR A 24 -1.05 -27.40 2.35
CA TYR A 24 -0.20 -28.60 2.36
C TYR A 24 0.11 -29.03 0.92
N ILE A 25 1.16 -29.83 0.69
CA ILE A 25 1.47 -30.40 -0.64
C ILE A 25 0.97 -31.83 -0.75
N GLY A 26 -0.10 -32.04 -1.51
CA GLY A 26 -0.58 -33.35 -1.90
C GLY A 26 -0.10 -33.72 -3.31
N VAL A 27 -0.32 -34.98 -3.68
CA VAL A 27 0.03 -35.53 -5.01
C VAL A 27 -0.70 -34.76 -6.11
N GLU A 28 -1.92 -34.30 -5.83
CA GLU A 28 -2.71 -33.44 -6.69
C GLU A 28 -2.03 -32.13 -7.07
N HIS A 29 -1.33 -31.49 -6.12
CA HIS A 29 -0.67 -30.21 -6.37
C HIS A 29 0.59 -30.42 -7.19
N LEU A 30 1.32 -31.50 -6.91
CA LEU A 30 2.47 -31.93 -7.72
C LEU A 30 2.05 -32.22 -9.15
N PHE A 31 0.95 -32.95 -9.35
CA PHE A 31 0.47 -33.28 -10.68
C PHE A 31 -0.07 -32.07 -11.44
N ILE A 32 -0.82 -31.17 -10.80
CA ILE A 32 -1.23 -29.90 -11.43
C ILE A 32 0.00 -29.07 -11.82
N ALA A 33 1.01 -29.02 -10.97
CA ALA A 33 2.26 -28.32 -11.29
C ALA A 33 2.97 -28.92 -12.52
N LEU A 34 2.91 -30.24 -12.72
CA LEU A 34 3.42 -30.91 -13.93
C LEU A 34 2.60 -30.55 -15.17
N LEU A 35 1.28 -30.37 -15.05
CA LEU A 35 0.39 -29.95 -16.15
C LEU A 35 0.65 -28.49 -16.58
N ASP A 36 1.04 -27.65 -15.64
CA ASP A 36 1.30 -26.22 -15.88
C ASP A 36 2.60 -25.98 -16.66
N ILE A 37 3.50 -26.96 -16.71
CA ILE A 37 4.75 -26.88 -17.48
C ILE A 37 4.43 -26.82 -18.99
N ARG A 38 4.66 -25.66 -19.60
CA ARG A 38 4.56 -25.51 -21.07
C ARG A 38 5.63 -26.35 -21.75
N GLY A 39 5.23 -27.15 -22.75
CA GLY A 39 6.13 -28.09 -23.42
C GLY A 39 6.63 -29.24 -22.53
N GLY A 40 6.04 -29.43 -21.35
CA GLY A 40 6.34 -30.52 -20.43
C GLY A 40 5.84 -31.87 -20.92
N LEU A 41 6.46 -32.95 -20.43
CA LEU A 41 6.09 -34.33 -20.74
C LEU A 41 4.62 -34.59 -20.43
N THR A 42 4.19 -34.21 -19.22
CA THR A 42 2.84 -34.53 -18.72
C THR A 42 1.76 -33.90 -19.60
N ARG A 43 1.96 -32.62 -19.93
CA ARG A 43 1.09 -31.83 -20.80
C ARG A 43 0.98 -32.43 -22.19
N SER A 44 2.13 -32.61 -22.86
CA SER A 44 2.14 -33.14 -24.23
C SER A 44 1.57 -34.55 -24.33
N SER A 45 1.79 -35.41 -23.34
CA SER A 45 1.24 -36.77 -23.32
C SER A 45 -0.29 -36.83 -23.14
N LEU A 46 -0.91 -35.81 -22.54
CA LEU A 46 -2.37 -35.71 -22.45
C LEU A 46 -2.99 -35.10 -23.71
N GLU A 47 -2.33 -34.09 -24.27
CA GLU A 47 -2.76 -33.46 -25.53
C GLU A 47 -2.77 -34.46 -26.68
N GLU A 48 -1.78 -35.35 -26.75
CA GLU A 48 -1.74 -36.48 -27.71
C GLU A 48 -2.91 -37.46 -27.57
N GLN A 49 -3.49 -37.56 -26.36
CA GLN A 49 -4.66 -38.38 -26.08
C GLN A 49 -5.97 -37.59 -26.18
N GLY A 50 -5.93 -36.37 -26.73
CA GLY A 50 -7.11 -35.55 -26.99
C GLY A 50 -7.69 -34.85 -25.76
N LEU A 51 -6.95 -34.78 -24.64
CA LEU A 51 -7.36 -34.05 -23.44
C LEU A 51 -6.55 -32.76 -23.30
N THR A 52 -7.24 -31.67 -22.97
CA THR A 52 -6.56 -30.43 -22.59
C THR A 52 -6.08 -30.52 -21.12
N PRO A 53 -4.85 -30.08 -20.81
CA PRO A 53 -4.34 -30.07 -19.43
C PRO A 53 -5.26 -29.32 -18.45
N ASP A 54 -5.84 -28.20 -18.90
CA ASP A 54 -6.77 -27.39 -18.10
C ASP A 54 -8.00 -28.18 -17.67
N TYR A 55 -8.55 -29.01 -18.57
CA TYR A 55 -9.70 -29.86 -18.26
C TYR A 55 -9.37 -30.89 -17.16
N VAL A 56 -8.16 -31.47 -17.21
CA VAL A 56 -7.68 -32.42 -16.20
C VAL A 56 -7.42 -31.73 -14.87
N SER A 57 -6.74 -30.57 -14.88
CA SER A 57 -6.54 -29.73 -13.70
C SER A 57 -7.86 -29.37 -13.03
N ASP A 58 -8.88 -28.99 -13.80
CA ASP A 58 -10.20 -28.65 -13.28
C ASP A 58 -10.99 -29.86 -12.77
N ALA A 59 -10.80 -31.05 -13.36
CA ALA A 59 -11.35 -32.29 -12.82
C ALA A 59 -10.74 -32.62 -11.45
N ILE A 60 -9.41 -32.46 -11.31
CA ILE A 60 -8.68 -32.64 -10.05
C ILE A 60 -9.19 -31.64 -8.99
N ARG A 61 -9.19 -30.34 -9.32
CA ARG A 61 -9.66 -29.27 -8.42
C ARG A 61 -11.10 -29.51 -7.93
N ARG A 62 -12.00 -29.91 -8.82
CA ARG A 62 -13.40 -30.22 -8.48
C ARG A 62 -13.51 -31.40 -7.50
N LYS A 63 -12.66 -32.42 -7.64
CA LYS A 63 -12.70 -33.60 -6.80
C LYS A 63 -12.18 -33.35 -5.39
N ILE A 64 -11.18 -32.48 -5.24
CA ILE A 64 -10.60 -32.12 -3.93
C ILE A 64 -11.48 -31.11 -3.18
N GLY A 65 -12.09 -30.18 -3.92
CA GLY A 65 -12.80 -29.04 -3.35
C GLY A 65 -11.86 -27.92 -2.91
N LYS A 66 -12.41 -26.85 -2.30
CA LYS A 66 -11.63 -25.74 -1.73
C LYS A 66 -11.43 -25.98 -0.23
N GLY A 67 -10.22 -25.69 0.27
CA GLY A 67 -9.89 -25.80 1.68
C GLY A 67 -10.40 -24.64 2.55
N SER A 68 -9.98 -24.67 3.82
CA SER A 68 -10.35 -23.73 4.88
C SER A 68 -9.76 -22.33 4.67
N LEU A 69 -10.47 -21.28 5.09
CA LEU A 69 -9.92 -19.91 5.16
C LEU A 69 -8.82 -19.75 6.20
N ARG A 70 -8.75 -20.63 7.20
CA ARG A 70 -7.76 -20.58 8.29
C ARG A 70 -6.57 -21.47 7.98
N ARG A 71 -5.39 -20.85 7.89
CA ARG A 71 -4.10 -21.55 7.91
C ARG A 71 -3.84 -22.06 9.32
N LEU A 72 -3.67 -23.37 9.48
CA LEU A 72 -3.49 -24.01 10.79
C LEU A 72 -2.01 -24.20 11.17
N TRP A 73 -1.07 -24.05 10.23
CA TRP A 73 0.35 -24.40 10.40
C TRP A 73 1.29 -23.36 9.75
N ALA A 74 2.47 -23.17 10.34
CA ALA A 74 3.59 -22.46 9.70
C ALA A 74 4.27 -23.38 8.66
N GLY A 75 4.59 -22.84 7.49
CA GLY A 75 5.07 -23.62 6.32
C GLY A 75 3.96 -24.32 5.53
N THR A 76 4.34 -25.14 4.54
CA THR A 76 3.44 -25.95 3.70
C THR A 76 3.92 -27.40 3.69
N PRO A 77 3.53 -28.23 4.68
CA PRO A 77 4.02 -29.60 4.80
C PRO A 77 3.48 -30.49 3.65
N SER A 78 4.25 -31.50 3.25
CA SER A 78 3.81 -32.52 2.30
C SER A 78 2.94 -33.57 3.00
N THR A 79 1.95 -34.13 2.29
CA THR A 79 1.17 -35.26 2.80
C THR A 79 2.02 -36.54 2.85
N PRO A 80 1.68 -37.52 3.71
CA PRO A 80 2.41 -38.79 3.74
C PRO A 80 2.50 -39.46 2.37
N ARG A 81 1.43 -39.39 1.57
CA ARG A 81 1.40 -39.95 0.22
C ARG A 81 2.28 -39.16 -0.76
N ALA A 82 2.32 -37.85 -0.65
CA ALA A 82 3.26 -37.03 -1.44
C ALA A 82 4.72 -37.35 -1.10
N ASN A 83 5.05 -37.62 0.18
CA ASN A 83 6.40 -38.06 0.54
C ASN A 83 6.76 -39.40 -0.09
N VAL A 84 5.84 -40.39 -0.08
CA VAL A 84 6.05 -41.68 -0.76
C VAL A 84 6.34 -41.48 -2.25
N ILE A 85 5.60 -40.61 -2.93
CA ILE A 85 5.87 -40.26 -4.34
C ILE A 85 7.25 -39.65 -4.53
N LEU A 86 7.66 -38.74 -3.64
CA LEU A 86 8.97 -38.10 -3.71
C LEU A 86 10.11 -39.10 -3.46
N ASP A 87 9.90 -40.07 -2.57
CA ASP A 87 10.86 -41.16 -2.30
C ASP A 87 11.01 -42.07 -3.54
N ILE A 88 9.90 -42.48 -4.18
CA ILE A 88 9.93 -43.25 -5.43
C ILE A 88 10.65 -42.45 -6.53
N ALA A 89 10.35 -41.16 -6.68
CA ALA A 89 11.00 -40.30 -7.65
C ALA A 89 12.50 -40.12 -7.37
N ASN A 90 12.91 -40.13 -6.10
CA ASN A 90 14.31 -40.09 -5.69
C ASN A 90 15.04 -41.36 -6.11
N ASP A 91 14.45 -42.52 -5.87
CA ASP A 91 15.03 -43.82 -6.26
C ASP A 91 15.22 -43.90 -7.78
N LEU A 92 14.22 -43.46 -8.56
CA LEU A 92 14.31 -43.37 -10.03
C LEU A 92 15.44 -42.43 -10.48
N ALA A 93 15.63 -41.28 -9.81
CA ALA A 93 16.71 -40.37 -10.12
C ALA A 93 18.09 -41.00 -9.82
N LEU A 94 18.22 -41.73 -8.71
CA LEU A 94 19.45 -42.41 -8.30
C LEU A 94 19.80 -43.57 -9.24
N GLU A 95 18.82 -44.36 -9.69
CA GLU A 95 19.00 -45.43 -10.69
C GLU A 95 19.57 -44.89 -12.01
N ASP A 96 19.14 -43.70 -12.40
CA ASP A 96 19.67 -42.95 -13.56
C ASP A 96 21.01 -42.24 -13.30
N GLY A 97 21.60 -42.40 -12.11
CA GLY A 97 22.87 -41.79 -11.70
C GLY A 97 22.78 -40.29 -11.41
N ARG A 98 21.60 -39.77 -11.08
CA ARG A 98 21.35 -38.34 -10.77
C ARG A 98 21.06 -38.13 -9.29
N SER A 99 21.49 -36.99 -8.75
CA SER A 99 21.20 -36.58 -7.36
C SER A 99 19.92 -35.76 -7.21
N ASN A 100 19.38 -35.26 -8.32
CA ASN A 100 18.22 -34.36 -8.34
C ASN A 100 17.07 -35.00 -9.11
N ILE A 101 15.88 -34.96 -8.50
CA ILE A 101 14.60 -35.36 -9.09
C ILE A 101 14.19 -34.34 -10.16
N ASN A 102 13.64 -34.81 -11.27
CA ASN A 102 13.10 -33.96 -12.33
C ASN A 102 11.63 -34.30 -12.69
N GLU A 103 11.06 -33.56 -13.66
CA GLU A 103 9.68 -33.77 -14.16
C GLU A 103 9.35 -35.23 -14.49
N ARG A 104 10.29 -35.95 -15.11
CA ARG A 104 10.10 -37.33 -15.60
C ARG A 104 10.01 -38.29 -14.43
N ASP A 105 10.94 -38.19 -13.48
CA ASP A 105 10.97 -39.06 -12.32
C ASP A 105 9.70 -38.88 -11.50
N LEU A 106 9.27 -37.63 -11.32
CA LEU A 106 8.06 -37.31 -10.59
C LEU A 106 6.79 -37.79 -11.32
N LEU A 107 6.72 -37.60 -12.64
CA LEU A 107 5.60 -38.10 -13.45
C LEU A 107 5.51 -39.64 -13.37
N MET A 108 6.64 -40.33 -13.54
CA MET A 108 6.67 -41.80 -13.45
C MET A 108 6.22 -42.27 -12.07
N ALA A 109 6.77 -41.68 -10.99
CA ALA A 109 6.38 -42.01 -9.62
C ALA A 109 4.87 -41.82 -9.37
N ILE A 110 4.28 -40.71 -9.84
CA ILE A 110 2.84 -40.44 -9.70
C ILE A 110 1.99 -41.46 -10.47
N ILE A 111 2.41 -41.86 -11.67
CA ILE A 111 1.61 -42.78 -12.48
C ILE A 111 1.76 -44.24 -12.01
N GLU A 112 2.94 -44.64 -11.55
CA GLU A 112 3.20 -45.99 -11.02
C GLU A 112 2.50 -46.25 -9.68
N GLU A 113 2.30 -45.22 -8.87
CA GLU A 113 1.52 -45.30 -7.64
C GLU A 113 0.01 -45.25 -7.94
N GLU A 114 -0.58 -46.35 -8.41
CA GLU A 114 -1.91 -46.38 -9.04
C GLU A 114 -3.11 -45.86 -8.19
N ASP A 115 -2.97 -45.72 -6.86
CA ASP A 115 -4.07 -45.36 -5.96
C ASP A 115 -4.06 -43.87 -5.53
N ASN A 116 -3.27 -42.98 -6.15
CA ASN A 116 -3.41 -41.55 -5.91
C ASN A 116 -4.57 -40.91 -6.69
N LEU A 117 -4.95 -39.71 -6.25
CA LEU A 117 -6.07 -38.97 -6.84
C LEU A 117 -5.86 -38.65 -8.34
N PRO A 118 -4.72 -38.09 -8.79
CA PRO A 118 -4.44 -37.91 -10.21
C PRO A 118 -4.59 -39.19 -11.05
N ALA A 119 -3.96 -40.29 -10.65
CA ALA A 119 -4.04 -41.58 -11.36
C ALA A 119 -5.49 -42.07 -11.51
N ARG A 120 -6.29 -41.96 -10.44
CA ARG A 120 -7.73 -42.31 -10.47
C ARG A 120 -8.53 -41.43 -11.40
N ILE A 121 -8.22 -40.14 -11.48
CA ILE A 121 -8.91 -39.20 -12.39
C ILE A 121 -8.54 -39.48 -13.83
N LEU A 122 -7.25 -39.69 -14.14
CA LEU A 122 -6.80 -40.08 -15.47
C LEU A 122 -7.51 -41.34 -15.95
N LYS A 123 -7.57 -42.38 -15.11
CA LYS A 123 -8.29 -43.62 -15.41
C LYS A 123 -9.79 -43.40 -15.64
N ALA A 124 -10.43 -42.55 -14.82
CA ALA A 124 -11.84 -42.20 -14.99
C ALA A 124 -12.11 -41.40 -16.28
N LEU A 125 -11.12 -40.64 -16.76
CA LEU A 125 -11.16 -39.91 -18.03
C LEU A 125 -10.79 -40.78 -19.24
N GLY A 126 -10.48 -42.07 -19.04
CA GLY A 126 -10.13 -43.00 -20.12
C GLY A 126 -8.72 -42.81 -20.67
N VAL A 127 -7.83 -42.14 -19.93
CA VAL A 127 -6.43 -41.93 -20.32
C VAL A 127 -5.64 -43.23 -20.19
N ASP A 128 -4.86 -43.54 -21.23
CA ASP A 128 -3.88 -44.63 -21.19
C ASP A 128 -2.63 -44.19 -20.42
N THR A 129 -2.53 -44.64 -19.18
CA THR A 129 -1.38 -44.38 -18.30
C THR A 129 -0.11 -45.08 -18.79
N ALA A 130 -0.22 -46.18 -19.54
CA ALA A 130 0.94 -46.86 -20.11
C ALA A 130 1.56 -46.03 -21.24
N HIS A 131 0.75 -45.33 -22.04
CA HIS A 131 1.23 -44.35 -23.02
C HIS A 131 2.01 -43.22 -22.35
N ILE A 132 1.50 -42.69 -21.23
CA ILE A 132 2.18 -41.63 -20.45
C ILE A 132 3.52 -42.13 -19.91
N LEU A 133 3.58 -43.33 -19.32
CA LEU A 133 4.83 -43.92 -18.81
C LEU A 133 5.84 -44.15 -19.94
N ASN A 134 5.39 -44.64 -21.10
CA ASN A 134 6.28 -44.86 -22.23
C ASN A 134 6.82 -43.53 -22.78
N ALA A 135 5.97 -42.51 -22.89
CA ALA A 135 6.39 -41.16 -23.29
C ALA A 135 7.37 -40.56 -22.27
N ALA A 136 7.11 -40.73 -20.98
CA ALA A 136 8.01 -40.32 -19.91
C ALA A 136 9.38 -41.00 -20.05
N ARG A 137 9.46 -42.29 -20.42
CA ARG A 137 10.74 -43.02 -20.57
C ARG A 137 11.50 -42.69 -21.86
N THR A 138 10.81 -42.50 -22.97
CA THR A 138 11.45 -42.50 -24.31
C THR A 138 11.62 -41.13 -24.94
N ARG A 139 10.83 -40.14 -24.55
CA ARG A 139 10.76 -38.85 -25.26
C ARG A 139 11.99 -37.99 -25.01
N ALA A 140 12.66 -37.56 -26.08
CA ALA A 140 13.68 -36.51 -26.01
C ALA A 140 12.99 -35.13 -25.90
N ILE A 141 13.31 -34.37 -24.86
CA ILE A 141 12.69 -33.07 -24.59
C ILE A 141 13.57 -31.95 -25.17
N ASN A 142 12.96 -30.99 -25.87
CA ASN A 142 13.66 -29.81 -26.38
C ASN A 142 13.51 -28.62 -25.41
N ARG A 143 14.62 -28.17 -24.82
CA ARG A 143 14.65 -27.11 -23.79
C ARG A 143 14.08 -25.78 -24.26
N SER A 144 14.16 -25.46 -25.55
CA SER A 144 13.60 -24.21 -26.10
C SER A 144 12.08 -24.15 -26.07
N ALA A 145 11.40 -25.31 -25.95
CA ALA A 145 9.94 -25.39 -25.84
C ALA A 145 9.46 -25.45 -24.38
N GLN A 146 10.35 -25.74 -23.42
CA GLN A 146 10.04 -25.74 -21.99
C GLN A 146 10.19 -24.33 -21.40
N GLN A 147 9.05 -23.68 -21.12
CA GLN A 147 9.01 -22.42 -20.38
C GLN A 147 8.30 -22.66 -19.04
N VAL A 148 9.06 -22.59 -17.96
CA VAL A 148 8.52 -22.63 -16.57
C VAL A 148 8.11 -21.24 -16.10
N TYR A 149 8.68 -20.21 -16.71
CA TYR A 149 8.45 -18.82 -16.39
C TYR A 149 8.41 -17.97 -17.66
N ALA A 150 7.61 -16.90 -17.64
CA ALA A 150 7.62 -15.92 -18.72
C ALA A 150 9.01 -15.30 -18.90
N THR A 151 9.44 -15.15 -20.15
CA THR A 151 10.63 -14.33 -20.46
C THR A 151 10.31 -12.87 -20.17
N VAL A 152 11.21 -12.15 -19.51
CA VAL A 152 11.02 -10.72 -19.20
C VAL A 152 11.79 -9.90 -20.23
N GLU A 153 11.08 -9.08 -20.99
CA GLU A 153 11.62 -8.10 -21.94
C GLU A 153 11.35 -6.68 -21.41
N PHE A 154 12.10 -5.70 -21.89
CA PHE A 154 12.00 -4.31 -21.45
C PHE A 154 11.76 -3.39 -22.65
N ALA A 155 10.88 -2.41 -22.48
CA ALA A 155 10.71 -1.37 -23.48
C ALA A 155 11.99 -0.53 -23.65
N PRO A 156 12.22 0.05 -24.86
CA PRO A 156 13.36 0.94 -25.08
C PRO A 156 13.36 2.11 -24.08
N GLY A 157 14.50 2.33 -23.40
CA GLY A 157 14.67 3.41 -22.43
C GLY A 157 14.34 3.05 -20.97
N PHE A 158 13.93 1.80 -20.68
CA PHE A 158 13.76 1.34 -19.30
C PHE A 158 15.12 0.97 -18.67
N ASP A 159 15.51 1.65 -17.58
CA ASP A 159 16.72 1.30 -16.83
C ASP A 159 16.45 0.14 -15.87
N GLN A 160 16.74 -1.07 -16.33
CA GLN A 160 16.56 -2.29 -15.53
C GLN A 160 17.49 -2.36 -14.32
N THR A 161 18.73 -1.86 -14.43
CA THR A 161 19.80 -2.10 -13.44
C THR A 161 19.67 -1.22 -12.20
N ALA A 162 19.06 -0.04 -12.35
CA ALA A 162 18.78 0.84 -11.23
C ALA A 162 17.49 0.47 -10.48
N ILE A 163 16.57 -0.26 -11.12
CA ILE A 163 15.18 -0.41 -10.65
C ILE A 163 14.86 -1.83 -10.16
N LEU A 164 15.38 -2.89 -10.80
CA LEU A 164 14.95 -4.27 -10.54
C LEU A 164 16.07 -5.14 -9.94
N SER A 165 15.70 -5.97 -8.95
CA SER A 165 16.54 -7.00 -8.36
C SER A 165 16.18 -8.39 -8.91
N ASP A 166 17.01 -9.39 -8.65
CA ASP A 166 16.71 -10.79 -9.00
C ASP A 166 15.42 -11.31 -8.32
N GLU A 167 15.13 -10.84 -7.10
CA GLU A 167 13.86 -11.15 -6.43
C GLU A 167 12.67 -10.51 -7.14
N HIS A 168 12.77 -9.25 -7.59
CA HIS A 168 11.71 -8.61 -8.39
C HIS A 168 11.42 -9.40 -9.68
N LEU A 169 12.47 -9.85 -10.38
CA LEU A 169 12.33 -10.67 -11.58
C LEU A 169 11.70 -12.04 -11.27
N LEU A 170 12.03 -12.66 -10.14
CA LEU A 170 11.39 -13.90 -9.69
C LEU A 170 9.88 -13.73 -9.49
N ILE A 171 9.45 -12.63 -8.87
CA ILE A 171 8.03 -12.32 -8.66
C ILE A 171 7.31 -12.14 -10.00
N LEU A 172 7.86 -11.31 -10.90
CA LEU A 172 7.29 -11.07 -12.24
C LEU A 172 7.12 -12.37 -13.04
N ARG A 173 8.18 -13.18 -13.09
CA ARG A 173 8.19 -14.49 -13.77
C ARG A 173 7.11 -15.44 -13.29
N ARG A 174 6.85 -15.43 -11.98
CA ARG A 174 5.81 -16.26 -11.35
C ARG A 174 4.41 -15.71 -11.55
N MET A 175 4.27 -14.38 -11.56
CA MET A 175 3.00 -13.70 -11.78
C MET A 175 2.44 -13.97 -13.17
N PHE A 176 3.30 -14.05 -14.17
CA PHE A 176 2.92 -14.28 -15.56
C PHE A 176 3.38 -15.64 -16.09
N SER A 177 3.43 -16.68 -15.24
CA SER A 177 3.82 -18.03 -15.66
C SER A 177 2.92 -18.61 -16.77
N GLY A 178 1.69 -18.09 -16.86
CA GLY A 178 0.74 -18.38 -17.92
C GLY A 178 1.04 -17.71 -19.26
N HIS A 179 2.09 -16.90 -19.40
CA HIS A 179 2.43 -16.17 -20.64
C HIS A 179 3.78 -16.62 -21.21
N GLY A 180 3.95 -16.50 -22.53
CA GLY A 180 5.23 -16.84 -23.17
C GLY A 180 6.33 -15.85 -22.81
N ARG A 181 5.98 -14.57 -22.77
CA ARG A 181 6.84 -13.48 -22.33
C ARG A 181 6.03 -12.32 -21.77
N ILE A 182 6.69 -11.41 -21.08
CA ILE A 182 6.15 -10.14 -20.63
C ILE A 182 7.07 -9.01 -21.08
N ARG A 183 6.50 -7.84 -21.35
CA ARG A 183 7.26 -6.61 -21.56
C ARG A 183 7.00 -5.64 -20.41
N VAL A 184 8.06 -5.22 -19.72
CA VAL A 184 7.98 -4.12 -18.74
C VAL A 184 8.08 -2.81 -19.52
N ASP A 185 6.99 -2.04 -19.53
CA ASP A 185 6.87 -0.84 -20.36
C ASP A 185 7.38 0.41 -19.67
N SER A 186 7.09 0.56 -18.39
CA SER A 186 7.53 1.70 -17.57
C SER A 186 7.46 1.39 -16.08
N HIS A 187 8.18 2.18 -15.31
CA HIS A 187 8.05 2.27 -13.86
C HIS A 187 7.15 3.45 -13.55
N LEU A 188 6.09 3.22 -12.79
CA LEU A 188 5.30 4.31 -12.24
C LEU A 188 6.03 4.82 -11.02
N THR A 189 6.21 6.14 -10.94
CA THR A 189 6.63 6.75 -9.68
C THR A 189 5.57 6.47 -8.62
N GLY A 190 5.76 5.39 -7.85
CA GLY A 190 4.92 5.08 -6.70
C GLY A 190 4.84 6.28 -5.76
N GLY A 191 3.83 6.29 -4.90
CA GLY A 191 3.73 7.26 -3.83
C GLY A 191 4.90 7.20 -2.84
N PHE A 192 4.66 7.67 -1.63
CA PHE A 192 5.65 7.75 -0.54
C PHE A 192 6.14 6.38 0.00
N THR A 193 5.78 5.28 -0.68
CA THR A 193 6.09 3.89 -0.33
C THR A 193 7.29 3.35 -1.11
N ARG A 194 8.05 2.42 -0.50
CA ARG A 194 9.16 1.71 -1.16
C ARG A 194 8.72 0.64 -2.16
N ALA A 195 7.41 0.43 -2.30
CA ALA A 195 6.82 -0.52 -3.24
C ALA A 195 7.23 -0.21 -4.68
N LEU A 196 7.59 -1.25 -5.43
CA LEU A 196 7.88 -1.18 -6.85
C LEU A 196 6.57 -1.26 -7.64
N VAL A 197 6.27 -0.24 -8.44
CA VAL A 197 5.06 -0.19 -9.29
C VAL A 197 5.46 -0.13 -10.76
N LEU A 198 5.00 -1.09 -11.56
CA LEU A 198 5.37 -1.26 -12.96
C LEU A 198 4.14 -1.33 -13.85
N ILE A 199 4.28 -0.86 -15.09
CA ILE A 199 3.35 -1.21 -16.16
C ILE A 199 3.95 -2.38 -16.93
N VAL A 200 3.19 -3.46 -17.02
CA VAL A 200 3.61 -4.70 -17.67
C VAL A 200 2.58 -5.10 -18.72
N THR A 201 3.04 -5.38 -19.94
CA THR A 201 2.23 -5.96 -21.02
C THR A 201 2.55 -7.45 -21.15
N PRO A 202 1.62 -8.34 -20.80
CA PRO A 202 1.78 -9.78 -21.02
C PRO A 202 1.63 -10.11 -22.52
N ILE A 203 2.40 -11.08 -23.00
CA ILE A 203 2.39 -11.49 -24.42
C ILE A 203 2.22 -13.01 -24.51
N GLN A 204 1.22 -13.41 -25.28
CA GLN A 204 0.89 -14.80 -25.56
C GLN A 204 1.96 -15.48 -26.41
N ALA A 205 1.92 -16.82 -26.44
CA ALA A 205 2.92 -17.62 -27.16
C ALA A 205 2.88 -17.42 -28.69
N ASP A 206 1.72 -17.01 -29.23
CA ASP A 206 1.54 -16.65 -30.64
C ASP A 206 2.00 -15.22 -30.96
N GLY A 207 2.49 -14.48 -29.96
CA GLY A 207 2.94 -13.11 -30.08
C GLY A 207 1.83 -12.06 -29.89
N GLN A 208 0.59 -12.45 -29.62
CA GLN A 208 -0.49 -11.52 -29.32
C GLN A 208 -0.25 -10.83 -27.97
N GLU A 209 -0.34 -9.49 -27.94
CA GLU A 209 -0.27 -8.72 -26.70
C GLU A 209 -1.63 -8.74 -25.98
N ASP A 210 -1.61 -9.06 -24.69
CA ASP A 210 -2.75 -8.85 -23.79
C ASP A 210 -2.81 -7.39 -23.33
N ALA A 211 -3.90 -7.02 -22.63
CA ALA A 211 -4.01 -5.70 -22.04
C ALA A 211 -2.91 -5.47 -20.98
N ALA A 212 -2.34 -4.27 -20.98
CA ALA A 212 -1.35 -3.87 -19.99
C ALA A 212 -1.96 -3.91 -18.58
N VAL A 213 -1.13 -4.22 -17.59
CA VAL A 213 -1.51 -4.29 -16.17
C VAL A 213 -0.56 -3.45 -15.32
N VAL A 214 -1.06 -2.93 -14.20
CA VAL A 214 -0.19 -2.32 -13.18
C VAL A 214 0.20 -3.38 -12.17
N VAL A 215 1.48 -3.70 -12.12
CA VAL A 215 2.07 -4.64 -11.17
C VAL A 215 2.60 -3.85 -9.98
N LYS A 216 2.24 -4.25 -8.76
CA LYS A 216 2.85 -3.77 -7.51
C LYS A 216 3.61 -4.92 -6.86
N ILE A 217 4.87 -4.69 -6.51
CA ILE A 217 5.74 -5.62 -5.79
C ILE A 217 6.24 -4.92 -4.52
N ASP A 218 6.06 -5.56 -3.38
CA ASP A 218 6.45 -5.01 -2.08
C ASP A 218 6.66 -6.17 -1.08
N ASP A 219 7.00 -5.85 0.17
CA ASP A 219 7.00 -6.80 1.27
C ASP A 219 5.69 -7.62 1.29
N THR A 220 5.84 -8.93 1.55
CA THR A 220 4.74 -9.90 1.46
C THR A 220 3.54 -9.50 2.30
N ASP A 221 3.79 -9.00 3.51
CA ASP A 221 2.72 -8.54 4.41
C ASP A 221 1.91 -7.38 3.82
N HIS A 222 2.56 -6.42 3.14
CA HIS A 222 1.90 -5.26 2.53
C HIS A 222 0.98 -5.69 1.39
N ILE A 223 1.49 -6.54 0.51
CA ILE A 223 0.76 -7.06 -0.65
C ILE A 223 -0.44 -7.91 -0.22
N LEU A 224 -0.28 -8.77 0.79
CA LEU A 224 -1.38 -9.58 1.31
C LEU A 224 -2.45 -8.74 2.01
N ASP A 225 -2.02 -7.72 2.76
CA ASP A 225 -2.92 -6.76 3.42
C ASP A 225 -3.75 -5.96 2.40
N GLU A 226 -3.10 -5.46 1.36
CA GLU A 226 -3.73 -4.73 0.25
C GLU A 226 -4.78 -5.59 -0.46
N ALA A 227 -4.42 -6.81 -0.84
CA ALA A 227 -5.35 -7.73 -1.49
C ALA A 227 -6.55 -8.07 -0.60
N GLN A 228 -6.33 -8.28 0.70
CA GLN A 228 -7.43 -8.51 1.64
C GLN A 228 -8.35 -7.29 1.77
N ARG A 229 -7.79 -6.07 1.83
CA ARG A 229 -8.58 -4.83 1.94
C ARG A 229 -9.33 -4.53 0.66
N TYR A 230 -8.72 -4.78 -0.49
CA TYR A 230 -9.41 -4.71 -1.77
C TYR A 230 -10.64 -5.63 -1.79
N GLU A 231 -10.48 -6.90 -1.43
CA GLU A 231 -11.59 -7.86 -1.36
C GLU A 231 -12.68 -7.44 -0.36
N THR A 232 -12.29 -6.88 0.79
CA THR A 232 -13.22 -6.55 1.88
C THR A 232 -13.96 -5.24 1.65
N HIS A 233 -13.27 -4.20 1.13
CA HIS A 233 -13.80 -2.83 1.10
C HIS A 233 -14.04 -2.28 -0.31
N VAL A 234 -13.41 -2.83 -1.36
CA VAL A 234 -13.32 -2.18 -2.68
C VAL A 234 -14.01 -2.96 -3.80
N LYS A 235 -13.77 -4.28 -3.90
CA LYS A 235 -14.18 -5.12 -5.05
C LYS A 235 -15.65 -4.96 -5.47
N GLY A 236 -16.55 -4.85 -4.49
CA GLY A 236 -17.99 -4.73 -4.71
C GLY A 236 -18.50 -3.34 -5.07
N ILE A 237 -17.68 -2.29 -4.94
CA ILE A 237 -18.12 -0.89 -5.07
C ILE A 237 -17.47 -0.13 -6.23
N LEU A 238 -16.46 -0.70 -6.88
CA LEU A 238 -15.82 -0.04 -8.02
C LEU A 238 -16.80 0.15 -9.20
N PRO A 239 -16.75 1.30 -9.90
CA PRO A 239 -17.50 1.52 -11.13
C PRO A 239 -17.20 0.46 -12.21
N PRO A 240 -18.11 0.26 -13.18
CA PRO A 240 -17.79 -0.51 -14.39
C PRO A 240 -16.58 0.09 -15.12
N LEU A 241 -15.76 -0.75 -15.77
CA LEU A 241 -14.60 -0.32 -16.58
C LEU A 241 -13.51 0.45 -15.81
N THR A 242 -13.25 0.07 -14.56
CA THR A 242 -12.12 0.58 -13.75
C THR A 242 -11.11 -0.54 -13.47
N ALA A 243 -9.93 -0.18 -12.96
CA ALA A 243 -8.91 -1.14 -12.57
C ALA A 243 -9.42 -2.15 -11.54
N ARG A 244 -9.11 -3.44 -11.73
CA ARG A 244 -9.51 -4.51 -10.80
C ARG A 244 -8.37 -5.46 -10.50
N LEU A 245 -8.25 -5.85 -9.23
CA LEU A 245 -7.49 -7.03 -8.83
C LEU A 245 -8.32 -8.28 -9.20
N GLU A 246 -7.88 -8.99 -10.23
CA GLU A 246 -8.55 -10.22 -10.71
C GLU A 246 -7.92 -11.48 -10.11
N GLU A 247 -6.60 -11.48 -9.93
CA GLU A 247 -5.83 -12.61 -9.41
C GLU A 247 -5.41 -12.43 -7.95
N ARG A 248 -5.11 -13.57 -7.30
CA ARG A 248 -4.52 -13.53 -5.96
C ARG A 248 -3.07 -13.07 -6.04
N PRO A 249 -2.56 -12.41 -4.99
CA PRO A 249 -1.15 -12.09 -4.93
C PRO A 249 -0.25 -13.32 -5.04
N VAL A 250 0.90 -13.12 -5.68
CA VAL A 250 1.98 -14.09 -5.78
C VAL A 250 2.96 -13.82 -4.65
N ALA A 251 2.97 -14.68 -3.64
CA ALA A 251 3.86 -14.61 -2.48
C ALA A 251 4.69 -15.90 -2.33
N PRO A 252 5.89 -15.98 -2.93
CA PRO A 252 6.80 -17.11 -2.76
C PRO A 252 7.25 -17.30 -1.31
N GLU A 253 7.30 -18.54 -0.81
CA GLU A 253 7.84 -18.83 0.53
C GLU A 253 9.35 -18.52 0.68
N ILE A 254 10.07 -18.38 -0.43
CA ILE A 254 11.52 -18.17 -0.47
C ILE A 254 11.92 -16.70 -0.63
N SER A 255 10.96 -15.79 -0.72
CA SER A 255 11.20 -14.35 -0.84
C SER A 255 10.37 -13.62 0.20
N ASN A 256 10.93 -12.53 0.72
CA ASN A 256 10.16 -11.62 1.57
C ASN A 256 9.24 -10.72 0.74
N LEU A 257 9.39 -10.70 -0.59
CA LEU A 257 8.56 -9.95 -1.50
C LEU A 257 7.39 -10.78 -2.02
N ALA A 258 6.29 -10.08 -2.29
CA ALA A 258 5.16 -10.59 -3.03
C ALA A 258 4.78 -9.59 -4.12
N GLY A 259 3.92 -10.01 -5.04
CA GLY A 259 3.36 -9.09 -6.02
C GLY A 259 1.87 -9.31 -6.25
N LEU A 260 1.19 -8.25 -6.64
CA LEU A 260 -0.19 -8.28 -7.16
C LEU A 260 -0.27 -7.43 -8.42
N TYR A 261 -1.36 -7.55 -9.18
CA TYR A 261 -1.54 -6.70 -10.35
C TYR A 261 -2.99 -6.28 -10.57
N TYR A 262 -3.15 -5.07 -11.08
CA TYR A 262 -4.41 -4.46 -11.46
C TYR A 262 -4.59 -4.56 -12.97
N THR A 263 -5.72 -5.11 -13.40
CA THR A 263 -6.09 -5.09 -14.82
C THR A 263 -6.40 -3.68 -15.27
N LEU A 264 -5.92 -3.30 -16.46
CA LEU A 264 -6.29 -2.03 -17.08
C LEU A 264 -7.01 -2.35 -18.38
N VAL A 265 -8.10 -1.64 -18.63
CA VAL A 265 -8.61 -1.51 -19.99
C VAL A 265 -7.83 -0.36 -20.57
N THR A 266 -6.98 -0.56 -21.59
CA THR A 266 -6.37 0.55 -22.34
C THR A 266 -6.73 0.46 -23.81
N LYS A 267 -6.70 1.58 -24.52
CA LYS A 267 -6.73 1.54 -25.99
C LYS A 267 -5.40 0.99 -26.50
N PRO A 268 -5.39 0.17 -27.55
CA PRO A 268 -4.15 -0.27 -28.19
C PRO A 268 -3.24 0.93 -28.50
N GLY A 269 -1.99 0.88 -28.03
CA GLY A 269 -0.97 1.90 -28.28
C GLY A 269 -0.94 3.09 -27.30
N GLN A 270 -1.88 3.21 -26.36
CA GLN A 270 -1.86 4.26 -25.33
C GLN A 270 -1.41 3.67 -23.99
N ARG A 271 -0.30 4.18 -23.45
CA ARG A 271 0.25 3.71 -22.17
C ARG A 271 -0.55 4.34 -21.01
N PRO A 272 -0.92 3.56 -19.98
CA PRO A 272 -1.45 4.14 -18.75
C PRO A 272 -0.41 5.08 -18.14
N GLN A 273 -0.87 6.18 -17.55
CA GLN A 273 -0.01 7.13 -16.84
C GLN A 273 -0.67 7.52 -15.52
N ASP A 274 0.13 7.78 -14.50
CA ASP A 274 -0.37 8.37 -13.26
C ASP A 274 -0.84 9.82 -13.48
N LEU A 275 -1.72 10.29 -12.61
CA LEU A 275 -2.29 11.62 -12.70
C LEU A 275 -1.22 12.69 -12.50
N ARG A 276 -0.15 12.39 -11.77
CA ARG A 276 1.00 13.29 -11.61
C ARG A 276 1.61 13.63 -12.98
N THR A 277 1.91 12.62 -13.78
CA THR A 277 2.44 12.78 -15.13
C THR A 277 1.41 13.44 -16.05
N ALA A 278 0.16 12.99 -15.98
CA ALA A 278 -0.91 13.56 -16.81
C ALA A 278 -1.23 15.02 -16.50
N ALA A 279 -1.14 15.44 -15.23
CA ALA A 279 -1.44 16.80 -14.79
C ALA A 279 -0.54 17.83 -15.47
N GLN A 280 0.73 17.48 -15.70
CA GLN A 280 1.70 18.34 -16.40
C GLN A 280 1.33 18.53 -17.88
N GLU A 281 0.68 17.55 -18.50
CA GLU A 281 0.29 17.57 -19.92
C GLU A 281 -1.12 18.14 -20.15
N MET A 282 -2.06 17.87 -19.24
CA MET A 282 -3.48 18.20 -19.40
C MET A 282 -3.79 19.69 -19.27
N GLY A 283 -2.94 20.46 -18.59
CA GLY A 283 -3.21 21.84 -18.19
C GLY A 283 -4.13 21.92 -16.97
N THR A 284 -4.01 23.00 -16.21
CA THR A 284 -4.56 23.11 -14.84
C THR A 284 -6.09 23.22 -14.80
N ASP A 285 -6.71 23.99 -15.70
CA ASP A 285 -8.17 24.12 -15.78
C ASP A 285 -8.85 22.81 -16.15
N ARG A 286 -8.26 22.07 -17.11
CA ARG A 286 -8.75 20.75 -17.51
C ARG A 286 -8.63 19.75 -16.37
N LEU A 287 -7.55 19.81 -15.58
CA LEU A 287 -7.36 18.95 -14.42
C LEU A 287 -8.45 19.17 -13.36
N GLY A 288 -8.81 20.43 -13.06
CA GLY A 288 -9.90 20.73 -12.13
C GLY A 288 -11.25 20.15 -12.59
N TYR A 289 -11.59 20.35 -13.87
CA TYR A 289 -12.78 19.74 -14.47
C TYR A 289 -12.73 18.20 -14.42
N TRP A 290 -11.57 17.62 -14.69
CA TRP A 290 -11.35 16.18 -14.68
C TRP A 290 -11.53 15.57 -13.28
N LEU A 291 -10.96 16.19 -12.23
CA LEU A 291 -11.14 15.75 -10.84
C LEU A 291 -12.62 15.71 -10.43
N ARG A 292 -13.41 16.67 -10.90
CA ARG A 292 -14.85 16.69 -10.63
C ARG A 292 -15.57 15.58 -11.39
N GLN A 293 -15.43 15.57 -12.71
CA GLN A 293 -16.28 14.74 -13.58
C GLN A 293 -15.83 13.28 -13.65
N GLN A 294 -14.53 13.04 -13.77
CA GLN A 294 -13.99 11.70 -13.98
C GLN A 294 -13.65 11.03 -12.65
N LEU A 295 -13.22 11.76 -11.63
CA LEU A 295 -12.93 11.17 -10.32
C LEU A 295 -14.14 11.23 -9.38
N TYR A 296 -14.57 12.42 -8.96
CA TYR A 296 -15.61 12.55 -7.93
C TYR A 296 -16.98 12.04 -8.39
N ASP A 297 -17.45 12.43 -9.57
CA ASP A 297 -18.78 12.02 -10.04
C ASP A 297 -18.85 10.53 -10.43
N GLN A 298 -17.79 9.98 -11.04
CA GLN A 298 -17.76 8.57 -11.46
C GLN A 298 -17.73 7.60 -10.26
N PHE A 299 -16.97 7.90 -9.21
CA PHE A 299 -16.86 7.04 -8.03
C PHE A 299 -17.83 7.44 -6.92
N GLY A 300 -18.31 8.69 -6.91
CA GLY A 300 -19.03 9.32 -5.80
C GLY A 300 -20.20 8.49 -5.28
N ASP A 301 -21.09 8.03 -6.16
CA ASP A 301 -22.34 7.34 -5.77
C ASP A 301 -22.13 6.02 -5.01
N LYS A 302 -20.96 5.41 -5.13
CA LYS A 302 -20.59 4.19 -4.40
C LYS A 302 -19.52 4.41 -3.34
N TRP A 303 -18.96 5.62 -3.30
CA TRP A 303 -17.82 5.98 -2.49
C TRP A 303 -18.16 7.20 -1.62
N TRP A 304 -17.68 8.39 -1.98
CA TRP A 304 -17.75 9.61 -1.15
C TRP A 304 -19.15 10.23 -0.99
N LYS A 305 -20.14 9.89 -1.83
CA LYS A 305 -21.53 10.39 -1.72
C LYS A 305 -22.40 9.53 -0.79
N LEU A 306 -22.00 8.29 -0.49
CA LEU A 306 -22.68 7.40 0.48
C LEU A 306 -22.31 7.74 1.92
N ARG A 307 -22.56 8.99 2.32
CA ARG A 307 -22.15 9.53 3.62
C ARG A 307 -23.15 9.20 4.72
N ARG A 308 -22.64 8.97 5.92
CA ARG A 308 -23.42 8.83 7.16
C ARG A 308 -22.87 9.77 8.22
N ALA A 309 -23.74 10.33 9.05
CA ALA A 309 -23.31 11.14 10.19
C ALA A 309 -22.38 10.32 11.08
N PHE A 310 -21.23 10.90 11.42
CA PHE A 310 -20.15 10.21 12.11
C PHE A 310 -19.50 11.15 13.10
N ARG A 311 -19.74 10.91 14.38
CA ARG A 311 -19.01 11.58 15.45
C ARG A 311 -17.84 10.71 15.85
N PHE A 312 -16.62 11.23 15.71
CA PHE A 312 -15.39 10.48 15.99
C PHE A 312 -14.43 11.30 16.84
N GLN A 313 -13.53 10.60 17.53
CA GLN A 313 -12.39 11.25 18.15
C GLN A 313 -11.27 11.33 17.11
N VAL A 314 -10.63 12.49 16.98
CA VAL A 314 -9.64 12.71 15.92
C VAL A 314 -8.56 11.62 15.88
N TRP A 315 -8.04 11.20 17.04
CA TRP A 315 -7.04 10.14 17.10
C TRP A 315 -7.48 8.81 16.48
N THR A 316 -8.77 8.44 16.46
CA THR A 316 -9.21 7.15 15.89
C THR A 316 -9.02 7.11 14.38
N GLU A 317 -9.13 8.28 13.74
CA GLU A 317 -8.99 8.43 12.30
C GLU A 317 -7.56 8.79 11.88
N TYR A 318 -6.82 9.49 12.75
CA TYR A 318 -5.58 10.17 12.39
C TYR A 318 -4.31 9.71 13.12
N ASP A 319 -4.38 9.06 14.29
CA ASP A 319 -3.16 8.77 15.08
C ASP A 319 -2.16 7.87 14.34
N TRP A 320 -2.68 6.92 13.54
CA TRP A 320 -1.86 5.95 12.82
C TRP A 320 -0.95 6.56 11.76
N MET A 321 -1.29 7.76 11.26
CA MET A 321 -0.56 8.42 10.18
C MET A 321 0.64 9.23 10.69
N LEU A 322 0.59 9.64 11.96
CA LEU A 322 1.67 10.36 12.62
C LEU A 322 2.84 9.43 12.93
N PRO A 323 4.04 9.97 13.22
CA PRO A 323 5.16 9.17 13.70
C PRO A 323 4.77 8.30 14.92
N PRO A 324 5.48 7.18 15.18
CA PRO A 324 5.27 6.35 16.36
C PRO A 324 5.24 7.20 17.63
N VAL A 325 4.36 6.84 18.58
CA VAL A 325 4.23 7.57 19.85
C VAL A 325 5.56 7.53 20.60
N LEU A 326 6.25 6.39 20.55
CA LEU A 326 7.57 6.17 21.13
C LEU A 326 8.42 5.35 20.18
N THR A 327 9.72 5.62 20.23
CA THR A 327 10.77 4.77 19.69
C THR A 327 11.63 4.29 20.85
N LEU A 328 11.72 2.99 21.05
CA LEU A 328 12.45 2.37 22.14
C LEU A 328 13.70 1.66 21.62
N GLN A 329 14.76 1.66 22.43
CA GLN A 329 15.88 0.75 22.32
C GLN A 329 15.64 -0.40 23.29
N TYR A 330 15.56 -1.63 22.79
CA TYR A 330 15.33 -2.83 23.60
C TYR A 330 16.33 -2.94 24.75
N LEU A 331 15.83 -3.36 25.92
CA LEU A 331 16.61 -3.70 27.09
C LEU A 331 16.23 -5.13 27.55
N PRO A 332 17.22 -5.99 27.85
CA PRO A 332 16.97 -7.29 28.46
C PRO A 332 16.19 -7.18 29.78
N ASP A 333 15.37 -8.19 30.10
CA ASP A 333 14.44 -8.17 31.25
C ASP A 333 15.13 -8.02 32.62
N ASP A 334 16.44 -8.30 32.71
CA ASP A 334 17.25 -8.17 33.91
C ASP A 334 17.91 -6.78 34.07
N ALA A 335 17.71 -5.86 33.12
CA ALA A 335 18.57 -4.68 32.99
C ALA A 335 18.20 -3.45 33.85
N ALA A 336 16.95 -3.27 34.32
CA ALA A 336 16.55 -2.16 35.20
C ALA A 336 15.07 -2.20 35.65
N THR A 337 14.74 -1.53 36.76
CA THR A 337 13.36 -1.17 37.12
C THR A 337 12.80 -0.13 36.16
N ALA A 338 11.61 -0.36 35.60
CA ALA A 338 10.96 0.59 34.70
C ALA A 338 10.47 1.85 35.40
N ASP A 339 10.74 3.01 34.79
CA ASP A 339 10.19 4.30 35.23
C ASP A 339 8.67 4.35 34.99
N HIS A 340 8.23 3.75 33.87
CA HIS A 340 6.83 3.70 33.48
C HIS A 340 6.42 2.32 32.94
N VAL A 341 5.21 1.88 33.31
CA VAL A 341 4.58 0.68 32.76
C VAL A 341 3.36 1.11 31.93
N ILE A 342 3.39 0.75 30.65
CA ILE A 342 2.30 1.01 29.70
C ILE A 342 1.60 -0.31 29.42
N ARG A 343 0.35 -0.40 29.85
CA ARG A 343 -0.51 -1.57 29.65
C ARG A 343 -1.84 -1.18 29.04
N VAL A 344 -2.48 -2.13 28.38
CA VAL A 344 -3.81 -1.95 27.78
C VAL A 344 -4.89 -2.09 28.86
N PRO A 345 -5.90 -1.18 28.96
CA PRO A 345 -6.10 0.03 28.15
C PRO A 345 -5.12 1.14 28.51
N ILE A 346 -4.58 1.81 27.48
CA ILE A 346 -3.54 2.82 27.63
C ILE A 346 -4.07 4.09 28.30
N ASN A 347 -3.41 4.51 29.38
CA ASN A 347 -3.59 5.83 29.96
C ASN A 347 -2.74 6.87 29.21
N ARG A 348 -3.38 7.70 28.39
CA ARG A 348 -2.73 8.71 27.53
C ARG A 348 -1.96 9.78 28.30
N SER A 349 -2.49 10.21 29.43
CA SER A 349 -1.83 11.22 30.28
C SER A 349 -0.52 10.73 30.86
N ARG A 350 -0.29 9.41 30.93
CA ARG A 350 1.00 8.83 31.32
C ARG A 350 2.00 8.84 30.16
N LEU A 351 1.56 8.54 28.95
CA LEU A 351 2.39 8.62 27.74
C LEU A 351 2.90 10.03 27.47
N GLN A 352 2.13 11.06 27.81
CA GLN A 352 2.54 12.46 27.68
C GLN A 352 3.70 12.88 28.59
N LYS A 353 3.95 12.13 29.66
CA LYS A 353 5.01 12.45 30.65
C LYS A 353 6.30 11.69 30.39
N VAL A 354 6.31 10.88 29.33
CA VAL A 354 7.48 10.09 28.95
C VAL A 354 8.50 11.00 28.31
N GLU A 355 9.73 10.93 28.82
CA GLU A 355 10.87 11.68 28.32
C GLU A 355 11.95 10.76 27.75
N GLN A 356 12.81 11.32 26.90
CA GLN A 356 13.96 10.59 26.34
C GLN A 356 14.86 10.06 27.47
N GLY A 357 15.35 8.83 27.30
CA GLY A 357 16.27 8.18 28.24
C GLY A 357 15.60 7.39 29.37
N GLN A 358 14.30 7.60 29.63
CA GLN A 358 13.53 6.81 30.59
C GLN A 358 13.36 5.35 30.13
N ILE A 359 13.14 4.45 31.08
CA ILE A 359 12.93 3.02 30.85
C ILE A 359 11.44 2.71 30.96
N ILE A 360 10.90 2.07 29.91
CA ILE A 360 9.49 1.75 29.82
C ILE A 360 9.32 0.26 29.60
N THR A 361 8.37 -0.32 30.34
CA THR A 361 7.86 -1.67 30.07
C THR A 361 6.50 -1.58 29.37
N LEU A 362 6.38 -2.25 28.24
CA LEU A 362 5.14 -2.42 27.49
C LEU A 362 4.54 -3.78 27.81
N GLU A 363 3.28 -3.81 28.24
CA GLU A 363 2.56 -5.05 28.56
C GLU A 363 1.40 -5.27 27.59
N ASN A 364 1.27 -6.50 27.08
CA ASN A 364 0.18 -6.94 26.21
C ASN A 364 0.04 -6.16 24.89
N PHE A 365 1.17 -5.81 24.29
CA PHE A 365 1.21 -5.23 22.95
C PHE A 365 1.29 -6.31 21.89
N THR A 366 0.77 -6.05 20.69
CA THR A 366 0.79 -7.02 19.59
C THR A 366 1.77 -6.54 18.51
N VAL A 367 2.65 -7.43 18.07
CA VAL A 367 3.57 -7.20 16.96
C VAL A 367 2.76 -6.98 15.70
N GLN A 368 2.91 -5.79 15.13
CA GLN A 368 2.25 -5.40 13.89
C GLN A 368 3.16 -5.62 12.68
N ARG A 369 4.46 -5.39 12.85
CA ARG A 369 5.47 -5.58 11.80
C ARG A 369 6.81 -6.01 12.40
N VAL A 370 7.57 -6.77 11.63
CA VAL A 370 8.94 -7.19 11.94
C VAL A 370 9.84 -6.73 10.82
N TYR A 371 10.85 -5.93 11.15
CA TYR A 371 11.84 -5.40 10.21
C TYR A 371 13.16 -6.12 10.44
N GLN A 372 13.39 -7.18 9.66
CA GLN A 372 14.58 -8.04 9.79
C GLN A 372 15.87 -7.30 9.40
N ASP A 373 15.81 -6.40 8.43
CA ASP A 373 16.93 -5.61 7.91
C ASP A 373 17.55 -4.69 8.97
N ARG A 374 16.72 -4.15 9.87
CA ARG A 374 17.11 -3.17 10.89
C ARG A 374 16.93 -3.65 12.32
N ASN A 375 16.73 -4.95 12.53
CA ASN A 375 16.56 -5.58 13.84
C ASN A 375 15.55 -4.85 14.73
N SER A 376 14.36 -4.58 14.18
CA SER A 376 13.33 -3.82 14.88
C SER A 376 11.94 -4.42 14.67
N ILE A 377 11.05 -4.20 15.64
CA ILE A 377 9.63 -4.53 15.52
C ILE A 377 8.79 -3.28 15.73
N GLN A 378 7.60 -3.28 15.16
CA GLN A 378 6.58 -2.28 15.45
C GLN A 378 5.43 -2.97 16.17
N VAL A 379 5.04 -2.40 17.30
CA VAL A 379 3.97 -2.92 18.14
C VAL A 379 2.84 -1.90 18.27
N ALA A 380 1.63 -2.38 18.47
CA ALA A 380 0.47 -1.55 18.74
C ALA A 380 -0.52 -2.31 19.63
N THR A 381 -1.55 -1.61 20.11
CA THR A 381 -2.62 -2.24 20.91
C THR A 381 -3.61 -3.00 20.05
N GLY A 382 -4.06 -4.17 20.49
CA GLY A 382 -5.13 -4.95 19.83
C GLY A 382 -4.67 -6.08 18.90
N ARG A 383 -5.60 -6.97 18.53
CA ARG A 383 -5.36 -8.14 17.66
C ARG A 383 -5.99 -7.95 16.27
N GLY A 384 -5.37 -8.53 15.23
CA GLY A 384 -5.89 -8.61 13.86
C GLY A 384 -5.41 -7.50 12.90
N ASN A 385 -5.77 -7.59 11.62
CA ASN A 385 -5.22 -6.74 10.54
C ASN A 385 -5.68 -5.27 10.59
N GLU A 386 -6.65 -4.94 11.44
CA GLU A 386 -7.04 -3.55 11.75
C GLU A 386 -6.29 -2.98 12.96
N ALA A 387 -5.49 -3.79 13.67
CA ALA A 387 -4.72 -3.34 14.83
C ALA A 387 -3.54 -2.43 14.46
N THR A 388 -2.99 -2.56 13.24
CA THR A 388 -1.98 -1.64 12.69
C THR A 388 -2.46 -0.18 12.61
N ARG A 389 -3.78 0.03 12.55
CA ARG A 389 -4.43 1.34 12.52
C ARG A 389 -5.00 1.75 13.88
N ARG A 390 -4.86 0.93 14.91
CA ARG A 390 -5.14 1.36 16.28
C ARG A 390 -4.03 2.31 16.70
N ALA A 391 -4.42 3.31 17.49
CA ALA A 391 -3.48 4.29 18.03
C ALA A 391 -2.32 3.62 18.77
N TYR A 392 -1.28 4.41 19.02
CA TYR A 392 -0.12 4.01 19.84
C TYR A 392 0.81 3.00 19.19
N ARG A 393 1.16 3.26 17.93
CA ARG A 393 2.31 2.61 17.31
C ARG A 393 3.57 2.94 18.09
N ILE A 394 4.32 1.91 18.46
CA ILE A 394 5.63 2.03 19.13
C ILE A 394 6.63 1.19 18.34
N ASP A 395 7.77 1.78 18.02
CA ASP A 395 8.87 1.09 17.35
C ASP A 395 9.91 0.67 18.39
N ILE A 396 10.39 -0.57 18.32
CA ILE A 396 11.39 -1.13 19.24
C ILE A 396 12.58 -1.62 18.41
N HIS A 397 13.76 -1.07 18.67
CA HIS A 397 15.00 -1.35 17.95
C HIS A 397 15.99 -2.19 18.77
N ASN A 398 17.02 -2.72 18.07
CA ASN A 398 18.12 -3.49 18.64
C ASN A 398 17.68 -4.82 19.28
N LEU A 399 16.71 -5.49 18.64
CA LEU A 399 16.28 -6.83 19.02
C LEU A 399 17.17 -7.89 18.35
N ASP A 400 17.50 -8.97 19.06
CA ASP A 400 18.14 -10.13 18.45
C ASP A 400 17.11 -11.01 17.75
N LEU A 401 16.70 -10.59 16.54
CA LEU A 401 15.74 -11.33 15.71
C LEU A 401 16.30 -12.64 15.12
N LYS A 402 17.59 -12.96 15.35
CA LYS A 402 18.20 -14.23 14.95
C LYS A 402 18.09 -15.28 16.05
N GLY A 403 18.03 -14.85 17.31
CA GLY A 403 17.84 -15.70 18.49
C GLY A 403 16.39 -15.85 18.94
N GLU A 404 15.61 -14.76 18.93
CA GLU A 404 14.19 -14.74 19.32
C GLU A 404 13.28 -14.51 18.09
N LEU A 405 12.37 -15.45 17.84
CA LEU A 405 11.43 -15.39 16.72
C LEU A 405 10.22 -14.53 17.06
N HIS A 406 10.32 -13.22 16.84
CA HIS A 406 9.14 -12.38 16.81
C HIS A 406 8.39 -12.51 15.48
N TYR A 407 7.06 -12.55 15.52
CA TYR A 407 6.24 -12.64 14.31
C TYR A 407 4.98 -11.79 14.37
N ARG A 408 4.47 -11.38 13.21
CA ARG A 408 3.26 -10.57 13.11
C ARG A 408 2.06 -11.25 13.79
N GLY A 409 1.36 -10.51 14.64
CA GLY A 409 0.21 -10.98 15.42
C GLY A 409 0.58 -11.62 16.76
N GLU A 410 1.86 -11.81 17.05
CA GLU A 410 2.34 -12.19 18.37
C GLU A 410 1.92 -11.16 19.41
N VAL A 411 1.42 -11.64 20.55
CA VAL A 411 1.15 -10.79 21.71
C VAL A 411 2.35 -10.89 22.63
N ILE A 412 3.07 -9.79 22.76
CA ILE A 412 4.18 -9.65 23.69
C ILE A 412 3.59 -9.38 25.07
N GLU A 413 3.80 -10.31 25.99
CA GLU A 413 3.32 -10.21 27.37
C GLU A 413 3.97 -9.03 28.10
N SER A 414 5.30 -8.92 27.97
CA SER A 414 6.12 -7.85 28.53
C SER A 414 7.34 -7.63 27.64
N ILE A 415 7.70 -6.37 27.39
CA ILE A 415 8.97 -5.99 26.77
C ILE A 415 9.42 -4.63 27.30
N SER A 416 10.69 -4.54 27.67
CA SER A 416 11.27 -3.32 28.22
C SER A 416 12.22 -2.64 27.22
N GLY A 417 12.27 -1.33 27.27
CA GLY A 417 13.16 -0.55 26.43
C GLY A 417 13.40 0.86 26.94
N ARG A 418 14.56 1.41 26.60
CA ARG A 418 14.92 2.81 26.85
C ARG A 418 14.33 3.70 25.77
N VAL A 419 13.67 4.79 26.15
CA VAL A 419 13.10 5.75 25.20
C VAL A 419 14.22 6.44 24.44
N ARG A 420 14.26 6.22 23.12
CA ARG A 420 15.16 6.90 22.20
C ARG A 420 14.59 8.24 21.75
N SER A 421 13.29 8.29 21.47
CA SER A 421 12.58 9.51 21.07
C SER A 421 11.07 9.33 21.24
N THR A 422 10.37 10.43 21.49
CA THR A 422 8.91 10.53 21.44
C THR A 422 8.43 10.96 20.05
N ARG A 423 7.11 10.90 19.81
CA ARG A 423 6.49 11.51 18.61
C ARG A 423 6.80 12.99 18.49
N HIS A 424 6.77 13.72 19.61
CA HIS A 424 7.04 15.15 19.61
C HIS A 424 8.49 15.41 19.17
N ASP A 425 9.45 14.66 19.70
CA ASP A 425 10.86 14.76 19.29
C ASP A 425 11.04 14.47 17.79
N ALA A 426 10.33 13.47 17.26
CA ALA A 426 10.38 13.13 15.84
C ALA A 426 9.81 14.24 14.95
N LEU A 427 8.69 14.86 15.33
CA LEU A 427 8.10 15.98 14.60
C LEU A 427 8.96 17.25 14.70
N MET A 428 9.49 17.54 15.89
CA MET A 428 10.42 18.65 16.11
C MET A 428 11.68 18.49 15.27
N SER A 429 12.30 17.31 15.27
CA SER A 429 13.46 17.02 14.43
C SER A 429 13.14 17.15 12.93
N ALA A 430 11.96 16.70 12.49
CA ALA A 430 11.54 16.86 11.11
C ALA A 430 11.33 18.32 10.69
N ALA A 431 10.87 19.17 11.61
CA ALA A 431 10.70 20.61 11.38
C ALA A 431 12.04 21.36 11.43
N ASP A 432 12.93 21.00 12.36
CA ASP A 432 14.25 21.61 12.54
C ASP A 432 15.13 21.46 11.29
N ILE A 433 15.08 20.30 10.63
CA ILE A 433 15.75 20.03 9.34
C ILE A 433 15.33 21.03 8.23
N LEU A 434 14.17 21.67 8.35
CA LEU A 434 13.69 22.64 7.37
C LEU A 434 14.30 24.03 7.55
N GLU A 435 15.04 24.24 8.64
CA GLU A 435 15.70 25.49 9.02
C GLU A 435 14.71 26.67 9.01
N PRO A 436 13.66 26.65 9.86
CA PRO A 436 12.66 27.70 9.89
C PRO A 436 13.24 29.03 10.38
N PRO A 437 12.79 30.18 9.83
CA PRO A 437 13.23 31.50 10.27
C PRO A 437 12.51 31.96 11.55
N PHE A 438 11.87 31.05 12.28
CA PHE A 438 11.10 31.31 13.50
C PHE A 438 11.40 30.24 14.55
N ASP A 439 11.14 30.58 15.82
CA ASP A 439 11.35 29.68 16.94
C ASP A 439 10.32 28.53 16.95
N LEU A 440 10.80 27.29 16.79
CA LEU A 440 9.97 26.08 16.81
C LEU A 440 9.34 25.79 18.17
N HIS A 441 9.87 26.35 19.25
CA HIS A 441 9.32 26.19 20.60
C HIS A 441 8.32 27.27 20.98
N ALA A 442 8.18 28.32 20.17
CA ALA A 442 7.17 29.34 20.39
C ALA A 442 5.76 28.76 20.19
N THR A 443 4.79 29.24 20.97
CA THR A 443 3.39 28.81 20.84
C THR A 443 2.75 29.26 19.52
N ARG A 444 3.35 30.23 18.84
CA ARG A 444 2.84 30.87 17.62
C ARG A 444 3.97 31.11 16.62
N ILE A 445 3.63 31.08 15.34
CA ILE A 445 4.51 31.34 14.20
C ILE A 445 4.07 32.67 13.58
N PHE A 446 5.00 33.62 13.54
CA PHE A 446 4.77 34.91 12.90
C PHE A 446 5.35 34.90 11.48
N VAL A 447 4.51 35.20 10.50
CA VAL A 447 4.90 35.33 9.08
C VAL A 447 4.79 36.80 8.71
N GLU A 448 5.92 37.46 8.44
CA GLU A 448 5.96 38.91 8.18
C GLU A 448 5.48 39.30 6.79
N GLN A 449 5.81 38.51 5.77
CA GLN A 449 5.59 38.79 4.35
C GLN A 449 4.96 37.55 3.68
N PRO A 450 4.12 37.73 2.63
CA PRO A 450 3.71 38.98 1.99
C PRO A 450 2.63 39.77 2.76
N ARG A 451 2.03 39.16 3.80
CA ARG A 451 1.14 39.84 4.76
C ARG A 451 1.38 39.29 6.16
N PRO A 452 1.37 40.13 7.21
CA PRO A 452 1.49 39.68 8.58
C PRO A 452 0.42 38.63 8.93
N LEU A 453 0.86 37.42 9.27
CA LEU A 453 0.02 36.37 9.82
C LEU A 453 0.60 35.93 11.15
N ASP A 454 -0.27 35.73 12.12
CA ASP A 454 0.06 35.17 13.42
C ASP A 454 -0.69 33.85 13.58
N LEU A 455 0.04 32.75 13.43
CA LEU A 455 -0.52 31.40 13.32
C LEU A 455 -0.18 30.57 14.57
N PRO A 456 -1.07 29.67 15.01
CA PRO A 456 -0.72 28.72 16.07
C PRO A 456 0.41 27.79 15.60
N ASN A 457 1.38 27.51 16.45
CA ASN A 457 2.42 26.54 16.12
C ASN A 457 1.82 25.11 16.15
N PRO A 458 1.76 24.40 15.00
CA PRO A 458 1.14 23.09 14.94
C PRO A 458 1.85 22.06 15.82
N LEU A 459 3.16 22.19 16.05
CA LEU A 459 3.95 21.26 16.89
C LEU A 459 3.57 21.36 18.37
N MET A 460 3.01 22.50 18.79
CA MET A 460 2.55 22.75 20.16
C MET A 460 1.10 22.33 20.38
N VAL A 461 0.28 22.29 19.31
CA VAL A 461 -1.19 22.16 19.43
C VAL A 461 -1.72 20.83 18.89
N TYR A 462 -1.00 20.14 17.99
CA TYR A 462 -1.52 18.93 17.32
C TYR A 462 -1.99 17.85 18.29
N GLN A 463 -1.33 17.74 19.45
CA GLN A 463 -1.65 16.73 20.44
C GLN A 463 -3.04 16.96 21.04
N ASP A 464 -3.40 18.21 21.33
CA ASP A 464 -4.74 18.56 21.83
C ASP A 464 -5.82 18.26 20.79
N LEU A 465 -5.53 18.51 19.51
CA LEU A 465 -6.44 18.19 18.40
C LEU A 465 -6.78 16.70 18.34
N LEU A 466 -5.82 15.81 18.62
CA LEU A 466 -6.07 14.37 18.63
C LEU A 466 -7.15 13.97 19.64
N TYR A 467 -7.39 14.73 20.70
CA TYR A 467 -8.40 14.45 21.72
C TYR A 467 -9.77 15.05 21.43
N ASN A 468 -9.86 15.95 20.44
CA ASN A 468 -11.11 16.58 20.08
C ASN A 468 -12.09 15.55 19.51
N HIS A 469 -13.39 15.84 19.69
CA HIS A 469 -14.45 15.14 18.99
C HIS A 469 -14.93 16.00 17.83
N VAL A 470 -15.08 15.38 16.67
CA VAL A 470 -15.53 16.03 15.45
C VAL A 470 -16.88 15.43 15.07
N ASN A 471 -17.84 16.29 14.72
CA ASN A 471 -19.10 15.88 14.12
C ASN A 471 -18.94 15.98 12.61
N GLY A 472 -18.59 14.87 11.98
CA GLY A 472 -18.36 14.82 10.54
C GLY A 472 -19.21 13.78 9.84
N SER A 473 -18.71 13.30 8.71
CA SER A 473 -19.30 12.21 7.96
C SER A 473 -18.33 11.04 7.76
N THR A 474 -18.88 9.83 7.64
CA THR A 474 -18.14 8.65 7.23
C THR A 474 -18.64 8.10 5.90
N SER A 475 -17.71 7.62 5.10
CA SER A 475 -17.95 6.86 3.87
C SER A 475 -16.85 5.82 3.71
N LYS A 476 -16.93 5.03 2.63
CA LYS A 476 -15.72 4.37 2.13
C LYS A 476 -14.69 5.45 1.78
N ILE A 477 -13.42 5.17 1.96
CA ILE A 477 -12.30 6.06 1.64
C ILE A 477 -11.09 5.24 1.17
N HIS A 478 -10.25 5.85 0.34
CA HIS A 478 -8.96 5.29 -0.06
C HIS A 478 -7.95 5.36 1.09
N SER A 479 -8.01 6.43 1.89
CA SER A 479 -7.19 6.74 3.05
C SER A 479 -5.70 6.97 2.74
N ASP A 480 -5.36 7.12 1.45
CA ASP A 480 -4.03 7.48 0.92
C ASP A 480 -4.15 8.01 -0.52
N LEU A 481 -5.14 8.86 -0.76
CA LEU A 481 -5.43 9.38 -2.11
C LEU A 481 -4.45 10.50 -2.45
N HIS A 482 -3.60 10.28 -3.45
CA HIS A 482 -2.65 11.24 -3.99
C HIS A 482 -2.48 11.04 -5.50
N LEU A 483 -1.83 11.98 -6.21
CA LEU A 483 -1.72 11.96 -7.67
C LEU A 483 -1.12 10.65 -8.23
N GLY A 484 -0.16 10.05 -7.51
CA GLY A 484 0.44 8.75 -7.89
C GLY A 484 -0.49 7.52 -7.76
N ASN A 485 -1.57 7.58 -6.99
CA ASN A 485 -2.53 6.47 -6.82
C ASN A 485 -3.76 6.60 -7.73
N ILE A 486 -3.76 7.64 -8.58
CA ILE A 486 -4.79 7.90 -9.57
C ILE A 486 -4.14 7.71 -10.94
N LEU A 487 -4.70 6.83 -11.76
CA LEU A 487 -4.25 6.59 -13.13
C LEU A 487 -5.27 7.16 -14.13
N ILE A 488 -4.78 7.57 -15.28
CA ILE A 488 -5.60 7.93 -16.44
C ILE A 488 -5.81 6.68 -17.30
N GLY A 489 -7.04 6.19 -17.31
CA GLY A 489 -7.51 5.15 -18.20
C GLY A 489 -7.94 5.69 -19.58
N PRO A 490 -8.42 4.82 -20.47
CA PRO A 490 -8.86 5.18 -21.82
C PRO A 490 -10.06 6.13 -21.76
N ASN A 491 -10.12 7.05 -22.73
CA ASN A 491 -11.12 8.12 -22.75
C ASN A 491 -11.08 9.02 -21.50
N ASP A 492 -9.89 9.25 -20.95
CA ASP A 492 -9.67 10.06 -19.75
C ASP A 492 -10.42 9.57 -18.50
N THR A 493 -10.70 8.27 -18.40
CA THR A 493 -11.41 7.71 -17.23
C THR A 493 -10.49 7.61 -16.00
N ALA A 494 -11.02 7.85 -14.80
CA ALA A 494 -10.23 7.77 -13.58
C ALA A 494 -10.11 6.33 -13.07
N PHE A 495 -8.88 5.90 -12.81
CA PHE A 495 -8.57 4.57 -12.28
C PHE A 495 -7.86 4.73 -10.94
N LEU A 496 -8.22 3.92 -9.96
CA LEU A 496 -7.62 3.96 -8.62
C LEU A 496 -6.86 2.65 -8.37
N ILE A 497 -5.69 2.78 -7.77
CA ILE A 497 -4.79 1.68 -7.40
C ILE A 497 -4.28 1.90 -5.97
N ASP A 498 -3.58 0.91 -5.42
CA ASP A 498 -3.02 0.97 -4.06
C ASP A 498 -4.06 1.08 -2.94
N PHE A 499 -4.89 0.04 -2.82
CA PHE A 499 -5.93 -0.02 -1.80
C PHE A 499 -5.41 -0.50 -0.43
N GLU A 500 -4.10 -0.41 -0.16
CA GLU A 500 -3.52 -0.83 1.12
C GLU A 500 -4.16 -0.08 2.28
N HIS A 501 -4.57 1.17 2.05
CA HIS A 501 -5.18 2.02 3.07
C HIS A 501 -6.72 2.01 3.09
N ALA A 502 -7.39 1.40 2.10
CA ALA A 502 -8.84 1.49 1.92
C ALA A 502 -9.64 0.99 3.15
N ARG A 503 -10.72 1.70 3.49
CA ARG A 503 -11.58 1.42 4.66
C ARG A 503 -12.89 2.21 4.66
N GLU A 504 -13.71 2.03 5.69
CA GLU A 504 -14.64 3.06 6.14
C GLU A 504 -13.91 4.05 7.05
N GLY A 505 -14.17 5.33 6.89
CA GLY A 505 -13.50 6.39 7.64
C GLY A 505 -14.10 7.76 7.41
N HIS A 506 -13.46 8.78 7.96
CA HIS A 506 -13.86 10.16 7.77
C HIS A 506 -13.81 10.55 6.28
N THR A 507 -14.97 10.91 5.71
CA THR A 507 -15.17 11.09 4.26
C THR A 507 -14.17 12.06 3.62
N LEU A 508 -13.85 13.15 4.31
CA LEU A 508 -13.04 14.22 3.73
C LEU A 508 -11.54 13.95 3.77
N PHE A 509 -11.13 12.84 4.38
CA PHE A 509 -9.72 12.55 4.56
C PHE A 509 -9.00 12.36 3.21
N ASP A 510 -9.63 11.69 2.24
CA ASP A 510 -9.08 11.53 0.88
C ASP A 510 -8.83 12.87 0.18
N TRP A 511 -9.71 13.85 0.37
CA TRP A 511 -9.57 15.17 -0.25
C TRP A 511 -8.49 15.99 0.42
N ALA A 512 -8.35 15.87 1.74
CA ALA A 512 -7.24 16.50 2.46
C ALA A 512 -5.89 15.95 1.98
N THR A 513 -5.73 14.64 1.82
CA THR A 513 -4.48 14.05 1.30
C THR A 513 -4.21 14.43 -0.15
N LEU A 514 -5.26 14.52 -0.98
CA LEU A 514 -5.13 14.94 -2.36
C LEU A 514 -4.74 16.41 -2.49
N GLU A 515 -5.24 17.30 -1.62
CA GLU A 515 -4.80 18.70 -1.56
C GLU A 515 -3.32 18.81 -1.20
N ILE A 516 -2.84 18.04 -0.22
CA ILE A 516 -1.41 17.97 0.11
C ILE A 516 -0.59 17.56 -1.13
N SER A 517 -1.04 16.55 -1.86
CA SER A 517 -0.38 16.07 -3.08
C SER A 517 -0.36 17.13 -4.18
N LEU A 518 -1.49 17.81 -4.45
CA LEU A 518 -1.57 18.89 -5.43
C LEU A 518 -0.66 20.07 -5.08
N LEU A 519 -0.65 20.51 -3.81
CA LEU A 519 0.23 21.61 -3.38
C LEU A 519 1.71 21.25 -3.56
N ASN A 520 2.10 20.04 -3.20
CA ASN A 520 3.50 19.62 -3.26
C ASN A 520 3.99 19.29 -4.68
N GLU A 521 3.14 18.70 -5.51
CA GLU A 521 3.55 18.09 -6.79
C GLU A 521 3.17 18.94 -8.00
N LEU A 522 2.20 19.86 -7.85
CA LEU A 522 1.77 20.76 -8.93
C LEU A 522 2.15 22.22 -8.65
N VAL A 523 1.95 22.71 -7.42
CA VAL A 523 2.13 24.14 -7.09
C VAL A 523 3.57 24.47 -6.72
N MET A 524 4.11 23.82 -5.70
CA MET A 524 5.46 24.13 -5.18
C MET A 524 6.61 24.01 -6.20
N PRO A 525 6.57 23.09 -7.19
CA PRO A 525 7.58 23.05 -8.24
C PRO A 525 7.65 24.31 -9.13
N LEU A 526 6.61 25.15 -9.14
CA LEU A 526 6.55 26.37 -9.95
C LEU A 526 7.25 27.58 -9.31
N VAL A 527 7.53 27.53 -8.01
CA VAL A 527 8.13 28.65 -7.26
C VAL A 527 9.57 28.38 -6.89
N GLY A 528 9.82 27.37 -6.07
CA GLY A 528 11.14 27.15 -5.49
C GLY A 528 11.12 26.39 -4.18
N SER A 529 12.21 26.51 -3.43
CA SER A 529 12.47 25.75 -2.21
C SER A 529 12.57 26.60 -0.95
N THR A 530 12.58 27.92 -1.04
CA THR A 530 12.85 28.82 0.10
C THR A 530 11.61 28.99 0.99
N TRP A 531 11.79 29.61 2.17
CA TRP A 531 10.66 30.01 3.02
C TRP A 531 9.82 31.12 2.39
N ASP A 532 10.45 32.06 1.68
CA ASP A 532 9.74 33.12 0.95
C ASP A 532 8.84 32.52 -0.15
N ASP A 533 9.32 31.50 -0.88
CA ASP A 533 8.52 30.78 -1.87
C ASP A 533 7.29 30.11 -1.22
N ALA A 534 7.48 29.51 -0.03
CA ALA A 534 6.38 28.92 0.73
C ALA A 534 5.39 29.97 1.24
N TYR A 535 5.85 31.16 1.64
CA TYR A 535 4.98 32.26 2.06
C TYR A 535 4.16 32.84 0.90
N VAL A 536 4.72 32.90 -0.31
CA VAL A 536 3.98 33.29 -1.52
C VAL A 536 2.82 32.32 -1.74
N VAL A 537 3.06 31.00 -1.72
CA VAL A 537 1.98 30.02 -1.90
C VAL A 537 0.98 30.05 -0.73
N LEU A 538 1.44 30.29 0.49
CA LEU A 538 0.57 30.46 1.66
C LEU A 538 -0.46 31.58 1.46
N GLU A 539 -0.08 32.71 0.84
CA GLU A 539 -1.02 33.82 0.55
C GLU A 539 -2.18 33.37 -0.35
N TYR A 540 -1.91 32.52 -1.34
CA TYR A 540 -2.94 31.95 -2.21
C TYR A 540 -3.87 31.02 -1.44
N ILE A 541 -3.35 30.23 -0.49
CA ILE A 541 -4.17 29.36 0.37
C ILE A 541 -5.04 30.20 1.31
N VAL A 542 -4.51 31.29 1.87
CA VAL A 542 -5.29 32.24 2.69
C VAL A 542 -6.43 32.84 1.88
N ALA A 543 -6.18 33.26 0.64
CA ALA A 543 -7.22 33.77 -0.26
C ALA A 543 -8.28 32.69 -0.57
N LEU A 544 -7.85 31.45 -0.82
CA LEU A 544 -8.73 30.31 -1.07
C LEU A 544 -9.62 29.99 0.14
N ASN A 545 -9.06 29.91 1.34
CA ASN A 545 -9.81 29.68 2.59
C ASN A 545 -10.85 30.79 2.82
N ALA A 546 -10.47 32.04 2.56
CA ALA A 546 -11.34 33.21 2.68
C ALA A 546 -12.36 33.36 1.53
N GLN A 547 -12.35 32.47 0.53
CA GLN A 547 -13.18 32.55 -0.69
C GLN A 547 -13.04 33.91 -1.41
N ARG A 548 -11.82 34.46 -1.41
CA ARG A 548 -11.45 35.72 -2.10
C ARG A 548 -10.80 35.41 -3.45
N SER A 549 -10.71 36.42 -4.32
CA SER A 549 -9.93 36.31 -5.55
C SER A 549 -8.47 35.96 -5.22
N LEU A 550 -7.92 34.97 -5.92
CA LEU A 550 -6.52 34.61 -5.78
C LEU A 550 -5.62 35.80 -6.16
N PRO A 551 -4.43 35.93 -5.55
CA PRO A 551 -3.44 36.90 -6.00
C PRO A 551 -3.14 36.73 -7.50
N HIS A 552 -2.89 37.85 -8.18
CA HIS A 552 -2.50 37.89 -9.60
C HIS A 552 -1.01 38.19 -9.77
N THR A 553 -0.21 38.03 -8.71
CA THR A 553 1.22 38.34 -8.70
C THR A 553 2.03 37.34 -9.54
N ASN A 554 1.59 36.08 -9.62
CA ASN A 554 2.16 35.06 -10.48
C ASN A 554 1.05 34.26 -11.18
N ASN A 555 0.97 34.38 -12.52
CA ASN A 555 -0.06 33.73 -13.32
C ASN A 555 0.03 32.20 -13.30
N ASP A 556 1.23 31.63 -13.24
CA ASP A 556 1.42 30.18 -13.24
C ASP A 556 0.90 29.55 -11.94
N ILE A 557 1.12 30.23 -10.80
CA ILE A 557 0.54 29.82 -9.52
C ILE A 557 -0.99 29.95 -9.56
N THR A 558 -1.52 31.07 -10.07
CA THR A 558 -2.97 31.28 -10.18
C THR A 558 -3.64 30.16 -10.99
N LEU A 559 -3.03 29.78 -12.12
CA LEU A 559 -3.50 28.67 -12.94
C LEU A 559 -3.38 27.33 -12.19
N ALA A 560 -2.26 27.07 -11.50
CA ALA A 560 -2.05 25.84 -10.74
C ALA A 560 -3.04 25.64 -9.58
N PHE A 561 -3.70 26.70 -9.11
CA PHE A 561 -4.75 26.63 -8.09
C PHE A 561 -6.13 26.23 -8.63
N ALA A 562 -6.36 26.22 -9.95
CA ALA A 562 -7.63 25.76 -10.54
C ALA A 562 -8.09 24.37 -10.04
N PRO A 563 -7.25 23.31 -10.02
CA PRO A 563 -7.64 22.01 -9.45
C PRO A 563 -7.89 22.06 -7.93
N LEU A 564 -7.22 22.95 -7.19
CA LEU A 564 -7.45 23.12 -5.74
C LEU A 564 -8.81 23.76 -5.48
N ILE A 565 -9.24 24.72 -6.30
CA ILE A 565 -10.58 25.30 -6.25
C ILE A 565 -11.63 24.21 -6.49
N ALA A 566 -11.48 23.41 -7.56
CA ALA A 566 -12.39 22.30 -7.85
C ALA A 566 -12.45 21.26 -6.72
N LEU A 567 -11.30 20.96 -6.10
CA LEU A 567 -11.22 20.10 -4.91
C LEU A 567 -11.98 20.70 -3.73
N ARG A 568 -11.82 21.99 -3.45
CA ARG A 568 -12.54 22.68 -2.37
C ARG A 568 -14.04 22.74 -2.61
N ASP A 569 -14.50 22.80 -3.86
CA ASP A 569 -15.92 22.67 -4.20
C ASP A 569 -16.45 21.25 -3.92
N ILE A 570 -15.65 20.20 -4.18
CA ILE A 570 -15.98 18.81 -3.81
C ILE A 570 -16.05 18.65 -2.29
N VAL A 571 -15.08 19.23 -1.57
CA VAL A 571 -15.07 19.22 -0.10
C VAL A 571 -16.31 19.91 0.45
N LYS A 572 -16.66 21.09 -0.06
CA LYS A 572 -17.85 21.85 0.35
C LYS A 572 -19.13 21.05 0.18
N GLU A 573 -19.28 20.31 -0.92
CA GLU A 573 -20.40 19.39 -1.14
C GLU A 573 -20.38 18.19 -0.19
N SER A 574 -19.19 17.78 0.24
CA SER A 574 -18.95 16.59 1.05
C SER A 574 -19.00 16.83 2.56
N LEU A 575 -19.09 18.10 3.00
CA LEU A 575 -19.24 18.47 4.41
C LEU A 575 -20.51 17.85 5.01
N ALA A 576 -20.39 17.32 6.23
CA ALA A 576 -21.48 16.85 7.06
C ALA A 576 -22.39 17.99 7.52
N ASN A 577 -21.81 19.16 7.80
CA ASN A 577 -22.55 20.38 8.08
C ASN A 577 -22.13 21.48 7.09
N PRO A 578 -23.03 21.89 6.17
CA PRO A 578 -22.74 22.97 5.25
C PRO A 578 -22.28 24.22 6.01
N ASN A 579 -21.14 24.78 5.59
CA ASN A 579 -20.47 25.95 6.18
C ASN A 579 -19.62 25.71 7.44
N LYS A 580 -19.56 24.48 7.98
CA LYS A 580 -18.58 24.14 9.03
C LYS A 580 -17.45 23.31 8.44
N TRP A 581 -16.27 23.90 8.36
CA TRP A 581 -15.08 23.28 7.76
C TRP A 581 -14.17 22.61 8.79
N ASP A 582 -14.59 22.52 10.05
CA ASP A 582 -13.82 21.97 11.16
C ASP A 582 -13.37 20.52 10.89
N GLU A 583 -14.27 19.68 10.38
CA GLU A 583 -13.90 18.30 10.01
C GLU A 583 -12.84 18.26 8.90
N TYR A 584 -12.90 19.18 7.94
CA TYR A 584 -11.92 19.25 6.85
C TYR A 584 -10.55 19.72 7.34
N TYR A 585 -10.52 20.85 8.06
CA TYR A 585 -9.27 21.46 8.48
C TYR A 585 -8.50 20.62 9.50
N ILE A 586 -9.18 19.81 10.32
CA ILE A 586 -8.50 18.81 11.17
C ILE A 586 -7.75 17.78 10.31
N GLY A 587 -8.42 17.27 9.26
CA GLY A 587 -7.80 16.34 8.33
C GLY A 587 -6.63 16.95 7.58
N LEU A 588 -6.78 18.18 7.10
CA LEU A 588 -5.75 18.92 6.38
C LEU A 588 -4.54 19.20 7.28
N ALA A 589 -4.77 19.67 8.52
CA ALA A 589 -3.70 19.98 9.47
C ALA A 589 -2.82 18.76 9.79
N LEU A 590 -3.44 17.62 10.10
CA LEU A 590 -2.71 16.40 10.45
C LEU A 590 -2.04 15.75 9.23
N SER A 591 -2.66 15.85 8.05
CA SER A 591 -2.06 15.39 6.79
C SER A 591 -0.84 16.22 6.41
N ALA A 592 -0.92 17.55 6.53
CA ALA A 592 0.19 18.45 6.28
C ALA A 592 1.34 18.23 7.29
N LEU A 593 1.01 18.09 8.58
CA LEU A 593 2.02 17.83 9.61
C LEU A 593 2.76 16.51 9.38
N ARG A 594 2.06 15.46 8.91
CA ARG A 594 2.69 14.20 8.48
C ARG A 594 3.59 14.43 7.27
N ALA A 595 3.10 15.12 6.25
CA ALA A 595 3.79 15.33 4.99
C ALA A 595 5.09 16.13 5.15
N MET A 596 5.15 17.06 6.11
CA MET A 596 6.37 17.79 6.47
C MET A 596 7.57 16.85 6.76
N GLY A 597 7.33 15.64 7.27
CA GLY A 597 8.37 14.65 7.57
C GLY A 597 8.82 13.79 6.39
N TRP A 598 8.21 13.89 5.21
CA TRP A 598 8.49 13.00 4.09
C TRP A 598 9.71 13.45 3.28
N GLY A 599 10.82 12.72 3.40
CA GLY A 599 12.07 13.05 2.72
C GLY A 599 12.02 12.98 1.18
N THR A 600 11.01 12.33 0.59
CA THR A 600 10.81 12.29 -0.86
C THR A 600 10.10 13.53 -1.42
N LEU A 601 9.46 14.35 -0.56
CA LEU A 601 8.90 15.62 -0.98
C LEU A 601 10.00 16.67 -1.20
N HIS A 602 9.76 17.53 -2.19
CA HIS A 602 10.59 18.70 -2.43
C HIS A 602 10.70 19.58 -1.17
N LEU A 603 11.88 20.16 -0.92
CA LEU A 603 12.16 20.93 0.30
C LEU A 603 11.16 22.08 0.51
N GLY A 604 10.87 22.85 -0.54
CA GLY A 604 9.85 23.90 -0.48
C GLY A 604 8.47 23.37 -0.10
N GLY A 605 8.10 22.20 -0.62
CA GLY A 605 6.87 21.50 -0.27
C GLY A 605 6.77 21.22 1.22
N ARG A 606 7.81 20.63 1.80
CA ARG A 606 7.88 20.32 3.23
C ARG A 606 7.79 21.59 4.10
N ARG A 607 8.43 22.69 3.68
CA ARG A 607 8.31 24.01 4.34
C ARG A 607 6.88 24.53 4.31
N LEU A 608 6.23 24.49 3.14
CA LEU A 608 4.83 24.86 3.00
C LEU A 608 3.93 24.00 3.89
N MET A 609 4.18 22.69 4.02
CA MET A 609 3.36 21.80 4.84
C MET A 609 3.32 22.19 6.32
N LEU A 610 4.43 22.70 6.88
CA LEU A 610 4.41 23.22 8.26
C LEU A 610 3.46 24.42 8.39
N LEU A 611 3.46 25.32 7.40
CA LEU A 611 2.60 26.51 7.37
C LEU A 611 1.14 26.16 7.07
N VAL A 612 0.88 25.19 6.20
CA VAL A 612 -0.48 24.67 5.92
C VAL A 612 -1.06 24.03 7.16
N ALA A 613 -0.26 23.28 7.93
CA ALA A 613 -0.71 22.75 9.22
C ALA A 613 -1.07 23.88 10.19
N ALA A 614 -0.22 24.91 10.31
CA ALA A 614 -0.47 26.08 11.16
C ALA A 614 -1.75 26.83 10.75
N LEU A 615 -1.92 27.10 9.45
CA LEU A 615 -3.08 27.80 8.90
C LEU A 615 -4.36 26.99 9.06
N ALA A 616 -4.35 25.69 8.77
CA ALA A 616 -5.52 24.83 8.95
C ALA A 616 -5.97 24.80 10.43
N ILE A 617 -5.03 24.77 11.38
CA ILE A 617 -5.35 24.87 12.80
C ILE A 617 -5.92 26.25 13.15
N ASN A 618 -5.39 27.33 12.55
CA ASN A 618 -5.93 28.66 12.75
C ASN A 618 -7.42 28.74 12.35
N GLU A 619 -7.79 28.14 11.22
CA GLU A 619 -9.18 28.10 10.74
C GLU A 619 -10.12 27.32 11.67
N LEU A 620 -9.61 26.41 12.51
CA LEU A 620 -10.43 25.71 13.52
C LEU A 620 -10.85 26.63 14.67
N TYR A 621 -10.05 27.64 14.97
CA TYR A 621 -10.27 28.57 16.09
C TYR A 621 -10.80 29.93 15.65
N ALA A 622 -10.76 30.23 14.35
CA ALA A 622 -11.37 31.44 13.80
C ALA A 622 -12.90 31.42 14.06
N GLU A 623 -13.41 32.47 14.71
CA GLU A 623 -14.86 32.61 14.89
C GLU A 623 -15.56 32.73 13.52
N PRO A 624 -16.71 32.07 13.32
CA PRO A 624 -17.49 32.24 12.10
C PRO A 624 -18.06 33.66 12.04
N GLY A 625 -17.32 34.59 11.43
CA GLY A 625 -17.78 35.97 11.20
C GLY A 625 -16.72 37.07 11.09
N THR A 626 -15.44 36.82 11.38
CA THR A 626 -14.40 37.87 11.34
C THR A 626 -13.77 38.12 9.96
N SER A 627 -14.15 37.37 8.93
CA SER A 627 -13.66 37.55 7.56
C SER A 627 -14.38 38.65 6.76
N GLY A 628 -14.76 39.76 7.41
CA GLY A 628 -15.51 40.83 6.76
C GLY A 628 -15.61 42.15 7.54
N SER A 629 -14.51 42.71 8.03
CA SER A 629 -14.44 44.15 8.32
C SER A 629 -12.99 44.62 8.50
N ASP A 630 -12.29 44.86 7.39
CA ASP A 630 -11.17 45.81 7.38
C ASP A 630 -11.72 47.18 6.98
N GLU A 631 -12.32 47.88 7.96
CA GLU A 631 -12.23 49.33 8.03
C GLU A 631 -11.72 49.68 9.42
N ALA A 632 -10.43 49.98 9.48
CA ALA A 632 -9.80 50.57 10.63
C ALA A 632 -10.52 51.89 10.97
N THR A 633 -11.22 51.92 12.10
CA THR A 633 -11.52 53.16 12.81
C THR A 633 -10.90 53.07 14.19
N THR A 634 -9.91 53.93 14.39
CA THR A 634 -9.27 54.28 15.66
C THR A 634 -10.30 54.50 16.77
N PRO A 635 -10.08 54.01 18.00
CA PRO A 635 -10.96 54.35 19.12
C PRO A 635 -10.74 55.82 19.50
N ASP A 636 -11.80 56.62 19.36
CA ASP A 636 -11.84 58.02 19.78
C ASP A 636 -11.91 58.08 21.32
N GLU A 637 -10.96 58.80 21.91
CA GLU A 637 -10.94 59.16 23.32
C GLU A 637 -12.01 60.23 23.58
N SER A 638 -13.16 59.85 24.14
CA SER A 638 -13.95 60.75 25.01
C SER A 638 -15.19 60.08 25.58
N ASN A 639 -15.15 59.76 26.87
CA ASN A 639 -16.30 59.99 27.74
C ASN A 639 -15.87 59.99 29.21
N GLU A 640 -15.44 61.16 29.67
CA GLU A 640 -15.47 61.50 31.08
C GLU A 640 -16.93 61.62 31.52
N LEU A 641 -17.33 60.83 32.51
CA LEU A 641 -18.54 61.06 33.31
C LEU A 641 -18.19 62.11 34.39
N PRO A 642 -18.99 63.16 34.59
CA PRO A 642 -18.76 64.08 35.70
C PRO A 642 -19.30 63.47 37.01
N PRO A 643 -18.68 63.80 38.17
CA PRO A 643 -19.10 63.30 39.47
C PRO A 643 -20.26 64.16 40.04
N PRO A 644 -20.87 63.75 41.17
CA PRO A 644 -22.32 63.69 41.37
C PRO A 644 -23.07 65.03 41.46
#